data_AF-A0A928S202-F1
#
_entry.id   AF-A0A928S202-F1
#
_cell.length_a   1.000
_cell.length_b   1.000
_cell.length_c   1.000
_cell.angle_alpha   90.00
_cell.angle_beta   90.00
_cell.angle_gamma   90.00
#
_symmetry.space_group_name_H-M   'P 1'
#
loop_
_entity.id
_entity.type
_entity.pdbx_description
1 polymer ?
#
loop_
_entity_poly.entity_id
_entity_poly.type
_entity_poly.pdbx_seq_one_letter_code
_entity_poly.pdbx_strand_id
1 'polypeptide(L)'
;MDVTKSPPTVVLNPLDAERRLLRDGDHPEPHRLLGIHPIDGGGAVVRAFHPDAATASCLLPGGQRVTMTPGQEGLFEAVLPQASLPLAYRLRFEFPSGASWERDDPYRFLPTLGEIDLHLIGEGTHRRLWERLGARRMLHEGTDGVAFAVWAPNARRVSVVGEFCGWDGRLLPMRRLGASGVFELFVPGLKHGDLYKFEIKTADGRVILKADPMSRWCEMPPRTASRVHESAYAWSDEAWMRSRAARDVTREPMLIYELHLNSWRRVAGEHNRPLSYRELAAPLIEHLKRLRMTHVELMPVAEHPFIHSWGYQVTGYYAPTSRYGTPDDFRYFVDECHRNGIGVILDWVPAHFPRDDFALRRFDGTALYEHEDARLGEHPDWGTLIFNYDRHEVRNFLLANALYWLKEFHVDGLRVDAVASMLYLDYSRRDGEWIPNIYGGKENLGAIRLLRAVNEAVREECPGCFTIAEESTGWSGVTRPASQHGLGFTFKWNMGWMHDTLAYFSRDPVHRRFHHNDLTFAMLYEHSERFLNPLSHDEVVHGKRSLLEKMPGDLWQKFANLRTLLAYQYTRPGKKLVFMGTELAPHQEWYCDAGLDWALGEDPWRRGLLRFMQDIGAMYAVRPCLWYGDPDPSTFAWIDCHDREQSVLSYLRRQGSDLLVVVLNLTPVPRDGYRVGVPPSAGYVQVLSSDDAAYAGSGYPCVPRPTVEAVAWHGFHQSVVLNLPPLAALVLAPDEPARPG
;
A
#
# COMPACT_ATOMS: atom_id res chain seq x y z
N MET A 1 52.63 59.08 15.25
CA MET A 1 51.65 58.16 15.87
C MET A 1 50.36 58.39 15.13
N ASP A 2 50.05 57.46 14.24
CA ASP A 2 48.97 57.57 13.26
C ASP A 2 47.72 56.89 13.85
N VAL A 3 46.60 57.62 13.89
CA VAL A 3 45.34 57.15 14.47
C VAL A 3 44.55 56.50 13.33
N THR A 4 44.49 55.18 13.36
CA THR A 4 43.73 54.35 12.42
C THR A 4 42.23 54.61 12.60
N LYS A 5 41.62 55.25 11.59
CA LYS A 5 40.16 55.30 11.43
C LYS A 5 39.64 53.89 11.14
N SER A 6 38.76 53.39 11.99
CA SER A 6 37.94 52.21 11.69
C SER A 6 37.07 52.48 10.45
N PRO A 7 36.90 51.51 9.53
CA PRO A 7 36.05 51.69 8.36
C PRO A 7 34.57 51.78 8.77
N PRO A 8 33.74 52.53 8.01
CA PRO A 8 32.32 52.68 8.32
C PRO A 8 31.60 51.35 8.15
N THR A 9 30.84 50.96 9.16
CA THR A 9 29.90 49.84 9.09
C THR A 9 28.83 50.19 8.05
N VAL A 10 28.85 49.52 6.90
CA VAL A 10 27.85 49.69 5.85
C VAL A 10 26.53 49.13 6.36
N VAL A 11 25.61 50.00 6.75
CA VAL A 11 24.20 49.65 6.95
C VAL A 11 23.62 49.41 5.57
N LEU A 12 23.56 48.15 5.13
CA LEU A 12 22.90 47.78 3.88
C LEU A 12 21.42 48.16 3.98
N ASN A 13 20.89 48.87 2.97
CA ASN A 13 19.45 49.02 2.81
C ASN A 13 18.83 47.60 2.83
N PRO A 14 17.77 47.32 3.61
CA PRO A 14 17.16 45.98 3.67
C PRO A 14 16.89 45.39 2.28
N LEU A 15 16.49 46.21 1.31
CA LEU A 15 16.28 45.78 -0.07
C LEU A 15 17.56 45.39 -0.81
N ASP A 16 18.73 45.95 -0.48
CA ASP A 16 20.00 45.57 -1.10
C ASP A 16 20.46 44.17 -0.66
N ALA A 17 20.14 43.77 0.57
CA ALA A 17 20.40 42.40 1.04
C ALA A 17 19.51 41.40 0.30
N GLU A 18 18.21 41.69 0.16
CA GLU A 18 17.27 40.83 -0.58
C GLU A 18 17.66 40.73 -2.07
N ARG A 19 18.09 41.84 -2.69
CA ARG A 19 18.59 41.85 -4.08
C ARG A 19 19.79 40.93 -4.28
N ARG A 20 20.74 40.92 -3.33
CA ARG A 20 21.91 40.02 -3.37
C ARG A 20 21.49 38.56 -3.24
N LEU A 21 20.60 38.24 -2.29
CA LEU A 21 20.10 36.89 -2.10
C LEU A 21 19.38 36.36 -3.34
N LEU A 22 18.58 37.19 -4.01
CA LEU A 22 17.92 36.80 -5.26
C LEU A 22 18.92 36.49 -6.37
N ARG A 23 19.88 37.40 -6.58
CA ARG A 23 20.95 37.27 -7.57
C ARG A 23 21.79 36.01 -7.34
N ASP A 24 22.17 35.74 -6.10
CA ASP A 24 23.02 34.59 -5.73
C ASP A 24 22.21 33.27 -5.73
N GLY A 25 20.90 33.33 -5.99
CA GLY A 25 20.00 32.19 -5.99
C GLY A 25 19.85 31.58 -4.59
N ASP A 26 19.87 32.41 -3.55
CA ASP A 26 19.84 32.04 -2.13
C ASP A 26 18.62 32.61 -1.38
N HIS A 27 17.70 33.28 -2.07
CA HIS A 27 16.57 33.96 -1.43
C HIS A 27 15.52 32.98 -0.85
N PRO A 28 15.30 32.96 0.49
CA PRO A 28 14.36 32.03 1.11
C PRO A 28 12.91 32.54 1.07
N GLU A 29 12.70 33.85 0.96
CA GLU A 29 11.35 34.48 0.91
C GLU A 29 11.20 35.48 -0.25
N PRO A 30 11.23 35.05 -1.54
CA PRO A 30 11.31 35.97 -2.68
C PRO A 30 10.20 37.01 -2.76
N HIS A 31 9.03 36.73 -2.16
CA HIS A 31 7.88 37.65 -2.08
C HIS A 31 8.17 38.92 -1.28
N ARG A 32 9.24 38.98 -0.46
CA ARG A 32 9.68 40.22 0.20
C ARG A 32 10.21 41.26 -0.78
N LEU A 33 10.70 40.81 -1.94
CA LEU A 33 11.29 41.66 -2.97
C LEU A 33 10.44 41.68 -4.24
N LEU A 34 10.14 40.50 -4.77
CA LEU A 34 9.40 40.27 -6.01
C LEU A 34 7.91 40.49 -5.81
N GLY A 35 7.20 40.69 -6.92
CA GLY A 35 5.77 40.98 -6.92
C GLY A 35 5.48 42.45 -6.75
N ILE A 36 4.30 42.76 -6.25
CA ILE A 36 3.81 44.11 -6.08
C ILE A 36 3.83 44.55 -4.62
N HIS A 37 4.40 45.71 -4.35
CA HIS A 37 4.59 46.26 -3.00
C HIS A 37 4.07 47.70 -2.92
N PRO A 38 3.41 48.10 -1.82
CA PRO A 38 3.04 49.50 -1.63
C PRO A 38 4.27 50.40 -1.49
N ILE A 39 4.17 51.66 -1.93
CA ILE A 39 5.20 52.68 -1.75
C ILE A 39 4.72 53.71 -0.71
N ASP A 40 5.63 54.14 0.16
CA ASP A 40 5.38 55.24 1.09
C ASP A 40 5.02 56.52 0.33
N GLY A 41 3.84 57.09 0.64
CA GLY A 41 3.31 58.26 -0.07
C GLY A 41 2.30 57.94 -1.18
N GLY A 42 1.98 56.66 -1.43
CA GLY A 42 0.93 56.22 -2.35
C GLY A 42 1.45 55.55 -3.63
N GLY A 43 0.65 54.66 -4.20
CA GLY A 43 1.01 53.84 -5.35
C GLY A 43 1.67 52.51 -4.97
N ALA A 44 2.23 51.83 -5.98
CA ALA A 44 2.88 50.53 -5.82
C ALA A 44 4.12 50.40 -6.71
N VAL A 45 5.05 49.51 -6.34
CA VAL A 45 6.17 49.09 -7.18
C VAL A 45 6.01 47.61 -7.53
N VAL A 46 6.13 47.28 -8.81
CA VAL A 46 6.20 45.91 -9.30
C VAL A 46 7.67 45.57 -9.54
N ARG A 47 8.14 44.47 -8.95
CA ARG A 47 9.49 43.94 -9.17
C ARG A 47 9.44 42.55 -9.77
N ALA A 48 10.16 42.36 -10.86
CA ALA A 48 10.19 41.12 -11.62
C ALA A 48 11.63 40.69 -11.90
N PHE A 49 11.88 39.38 -11.95
CA PHE A 49 13.21 38.83 -12.17
C PHE A 49 13.22 37.86 -13.34
N HIS A 50 14.20 38.06 -14.23
CA HIS A 50 14.59 37.10 -15.26
C HIS A 50 16.07 37.32 -15.61
N PRO A 51 16.96 36.33 -15.37
CA PRO A 51 18.40 36.52 -15.51
C PRO A 51 18.82 36.83 -16.96
N ASP A 52 18.14 36.23 -17.93
CA ASP A 52 18.50 36.33 -19.35
C ASP A 52 17.68 37.37 -20.15
N ALA A 53 16.74 38.09 -19.51
CA ALA A 53 15.90 39.06 -20.21
C ALA A 53 16.68 40.35 -20.49
N ALA A 54 16.50 40.92 -21.69
CA ALA A 54 17.08 42.20 -22.05
C ALA A 54 16.21 43.37 -21.56
N THR A 55 14.89 43.22 -21.67
CA THR A 55 13.93 44.21 -21.16
C THR A 55 12.72 43.51 -20.54
N ALA A 56 11.99 44.24 -19.68
CA ALA A 56 10.74 43.78 -19.10
C ALA A 56 9.66 44.87 -19.15
N SER A 57 8.40 44.45 -19.16
CA SER A 57 7.24 45.35 -19.09
C SER A 57 6.15 44.77 -18.20
N CYS A 58 5.50 45.63 -17.43
CA CYS A 58 4.29 45.32 -16.68
C CYS A 58 3.06 45.64 -17.53
N LEU A 59 2.20 44.66 -17.74
CA LEU A 59 0.96 44.74 -18.52
C LEU A 59 -0.22 44.87 -17.55
N LEU A 60 -0.83 46.05 -17.50
CA LEU A 60 -1.93 46.37 -16.61
C LEU A 60 -3.29 46.02 -17.24
N PRO A 61 -4.34 45.87 -16.42
CA PRO A 61 -5.71 45.73 -16.91
C PRO A 61 -6.09 46.91 -17.81
N GLY A 62 -6.83 46.65 -18.90
CA GLY A 62 -7.14 47.67 -19.91
C GLY A 62 -6.08 47.86 -21.00
N GLY A 63 -5.02 47.04 -21.01
CA GLY A 63 -4.04 46.98 -22.10
C GLY A 63 -2.88 47.98 -21.99
N GLN A 64 -2.81 48.74 -20.89
CA GLN A 64 -1.69 49.65 -20.65
C GLN A 64 -0.40 48.86 -20.40
N ARG A 65 0.66 49.20 -21.14
CA ARG A 65 2.01 48.64 -20.97
C ARG A 65 2.91 49.67 -20.29
N VAL A 66 3.51 49.28 -19.17
CA VAL A 66 4.50 50.08 -18.43
C VAL A 66 5.87 49.42 -18.56
N THR A 67 6.81 50.10 -19.21
CA THR A 67 8.20 49.61 -19.32
C THR A 67 8.85 49.59 -17.93
N MET A 68 9.53 48.50 -17.60
CA MET A 68 10.23 48.36 -16.33
C MET A 68 11.67 48.87 -16.47
N THR A 69 12.16 49.61 -15.48
CA THR A 69 13.55 50.03 -15.40
C THR A 69 14.42 48.82 -15.04
N PRO A 70 15.47 48.51 -15.81
CA PRO A 70 16.40 47.45 -15.45
C PRO A 70 17.21 47.84 -14.21
N GLY A 71 17.24 46.95 -13.24
CA GLY A 71 18.13 46.97 -12.08
C GLY A 71 19.40 46.16 -12.34
N GLN A 72 20.04 45.69 -11.26
CA GLN A 72 21.20 44.81 -11.38
C GLN A 72 20.78 43.38 -11.76
N GLU A 73 21.54 42.78 -12.69
CA GLU A 73 21.60 41.34 -12.94
C GLU A 73 20.22 40.64 -13.13
N GLY A 74 19.36 41.21 -13.97
CA GLY A 74 18.09 40.59 -14.37
C GLY A 74 16.88 40.95 -13.49
N LEU A 75 17.05 41.81 -12.48
CA LEU A 75 15.94 42.43 -11.76
C LEU A 75 15.38 43.63 -12.54
N PHE A 76 14.07 43.80 -12.56
CA PHE A 76 13.37 44.90 -13.21
C PHE A 76 12.34 45.52 -12.25
N GLU A 77 12.16 46.83 -12.29
CA GLU A 77 11.22 47.56 -11.44
C GLU A 77 10.30 48.48 -12.25
N ALA A 78 9.00 48.52 -11.92
CA ALA A 78 8.06 49.51 -12.44
C ALA A 78 7.30 50.19 -11.29
N VAL A 79 7.39 51.50 -11.20
CA VAL A 79 6.63 52.32 -10.26
C VAL A 79 5.28 52.67 -10.87
N LEU A 80 4.21 52.42 -10.11
CA LEU A 80 2.81 52.65 -10.46
C LEU A 80 2.21 53.67 -9.46
N PRO A 81 2.34 54.99 -9.71
CA PRO A 81 2.04 56.03 -8.73
C PRO A 81 0.58 56.07 -8.25
N GLN A 82 -0.37 55.56 -9.05
CA GLN A 82 -1.80 55.58 -8.77
C GLN A 82 -2.40 54.18 -8.57
N ALA A 83 -1.56 53.15 -8.42
CA ALA A 83 -2.02 51.78 -8.20
C ALA A 83 -2.62 51.63 -6.79
N SER A 84 -3.73 50.90 -6.71
CA SER A 84 -4.31 50.39 -5.46
C SER A 84 -4.18 48.86 -5.44
N LEU A 85 -3.97 48.30 -4.25
CA LEU A 85 -3.83 46.85 -4.05
C LEU A 85 -5.16 46.26 -3.55
N PRO A 86 -5.50 45.02 -3.94
CA PRO A 86 -4.77 44.14 -4.85
C PRO A 86 -4.89 44.57 -6.32
N LEU A 87 -3.84 44.37 -7.11
CA LEU A 87 -3.79 44.69 -8.55
C LEU A 87 -3.38 43.45 -9.35
N ALA A 88 -4.22 43.02 -10.29
CA ALA A 88 -3.85 42.01 -11.27
C ALA A 88 -3.02 42.65 -12.39
N TYR A 89 -1.95 41.98 -12.82
CA TYR A 89 -1.10 42.39 -13.93
C TYR A 89 -0.34 41.17 -14.48
N ARG A 90 0.18 41.30 -15.70
CA ARG A 90 1.06 40.31 -16.34
C ARG A 90 2.44 40.93 -16.57
N LEU A 91 3.45 40.09 -16.62
CA LEU A 91 4.82 40.45 -16.95
C LEU A 91 5.13 39.99 -18.37
N ARG A 92 5.84 40.83 -19.12
CA ARG A 92 6.41 40.50 -20.44
C ARG A 92 7.92 40.69 -20.38
N PHE A 93 8.67 39.63 -20.62
CA PHE A 93 10.12 39.66 -20.79
C PHE A 93 10.46 39.56 -22.27
N GLU A 94 11.46 40.32 -22.72
CA GLU A 94 11.97 40.26 -24.09
C GLU A 94 13.45 39.90 -24.07
N PHE A 95 13.85 38.96 -24.92
CA PHE A 95 15.17 38.36 -24.94
C PHE A 95 16.04 38.92 -26.06
N PRO A 96 17.38 38.84 -25.95
CA PRO A 96 18.29 39.24 -27.03
C PRO A 96 18.03 38.53 -28.36
N SER A 97 17.44 37.33 -28.33
CA SER A 97 17.05 36.57 -29.53
C SER A 97 15.82 37.14 -30.27
N GLY A 98 15.12 38.13 -29.68
CA GLY A 98 13.84 38.62 -30.17
C GLY A 98 12.63 37.82 -29.69
N ALA A 99 12.83 36.72 -28.95
CA ALA A 99 11.74 36.00 -28.30
C ALA A 99 11.13 36.84 -27.16
N SER A 100 9.87 36.57 -26.82
CA SER A 100 9.20 37.17 -25.66
C SER A 100 8.50 36.12 -24.82
N TRP A 101 8.49 36.31 -23.50
CA TRP A 101 7.76 35.46 -22.56
C TRP A 101 6.79 36.30 -21.74
N GLU A 102 5.49 35.99 -21.83
CA GLU A 102 4.45 36.65 -21.05
C GLU A 102 3.85 35.69 -20.02
N ARG A 103 3.73 36.12 -18.76
CA ARG A 103 3.12 35.35 -17.68
C ARG A 103 2.41 36.25 -16.67
N ASP A 104 1.41 35.72 -15.97
CA ASP A 104 1.00 36.32 -14.69
C ASP A 104 2.16 36.22 -13.70
N ASP A 105 2.25 37.19 -12.80
CA ASP A 105 3.31 37.23 -11.78
C ASP A 105 3.00 36.28 -10.61
N PRO A 106 3.76 35.20 -10.39
CA PRO A 106 3.57 34.30 -9.26
C PRO A 106 3.70 35.00 -7.90
N TYR A 107 4.46 36.10 -7.83
CA TYR A 107 4.83 36.76 -6.58
C TYR A 107 3.83 37.81 -6.10
N ARG A 108 2.72 38.03 -6.82
CA ARG A 108 1.65 38.93 -6.36
C ARG A 108 0.65 38.27 -5.41
N PHE A 109 0.65 36.95 -5.30
CA PHE A 109 -0.38 36.18 -4.58
C PHE A 109 -0.03 35.94 -3.11
N LEU A 110 -1.04 35.96 -2.23
CA LEU A 110 -0.90 35.61 -0.83
C LEU A 110 -0.61 34.10 -0.62
N PRO A 111 -0.09 33.68 0.55
CA PRO A 111 0.10 32.27 0.91
C PRO A 111 -1.15 31.40 0.69
N THR A 112 -0.96 30.23 0.09
CA THR A 112 -2.03 29.23 -0.12
C THR A 112 -2.21 28.23 1.04
N LEU A 113 -1.48 28.43 2.14
CA LEU A 113 -1.59 27.67 3.39
C LEU A 113 -1.81 28.64 4.56
N GLY A 114 -2.74 28.28 5.46
CA GLY A 114 -3.03 29.06 6.67
C GLY A 114 -2.20 28.62 7.88
N GLU A 115 -2.22 29.42 8.94
CA GLU A 115 -1.46 29.15 10.18
C GLU A 115 -1.86 27.84 10.85
N ILE A 116 -3.15 27.47 10.82
CA ILE A 116 -3.65 26.21 11.39
C ILE A 116 -3.06 25.00 10.67
N ASP A 117 -3.00 25.04 9.34
CA ASP A 117 -2.42 23.94 8.56
C ASP A 117 -0.94 23.76 8.92
N LEU A 118 -0.18 24.87 8.99
CA LEU A 118 1.24 24.86 9.36
C LEU A 118 1.46 24.35 10.79
N HIS A 119 0.58 24.72 11.72
CA HIS A 119 0.62 24.22 13.09
C HIS A 119 0.39 22.71 13.16
N LEU A 120 -0.66 22.20 12.50
CA LEU A 120 -0.95 20.76 12.46
C LEU A 120 0.15 19.95 11.77
N ILE A 121 0.79 20.52 10.74
CA ILE A 121 1.97 19.93 10.09
C ILE A 121 3.12 19.81 11.11
N GLY A 122 3.46 20.87 11.83
CA GLY A 122 4.54 20.87 12.83
C GLY A 122 4.29 19.94 14.01
N GLU A 123 3.03 19.77 14.43
CA GLU A 123 2.64 18.80 15.47
C GLU A 123 2.56 17.35 14.93
N GLY A 124 2.58 17.16 13.61
CA GLY A 124 2.44 15.86 12.97
C GLY A 124 1.06 15.23 13.13
N THR A 125 0.00 16.06 13.16
CA THR A 125 -1.39 15.64 13.40
C THR A 125 -2.36 16.00 12.25
N HIS A 126 -1.85 16.51 11.13
CA HIS A 126 -2.65 16.90 9.97
C HIS A 126 -3.18 15.66 9.20
N ARG A 127 -4.41 15.23 9.49
CA ARG A 127 -5.04 14.02 8.93
C ARG A 127 -5.27 14.04 7.41
N ARG A 128 -5.32 15.23 6.79
CA ARG A 128 -5.52 15.42 5.34
C ARG A 128 -4.36 16.12 4.67
N LEU A 129 -3.13 15.70 4.99
CA LEU A 129 -1.90 16.40 4.57
C LEU A 129 -1.82 16.61 3.05
N TRP A 130 -2.34 15.67 2.26
CA TRP A 130 -2.37 15.74 0.80
C TRP A 130 -3.20 16.92 0.27
N GLU A 131 -4.15 17.46 1.02
CA GLU A 131 -4.93 18.65 0.63
C GLU A 131 -4.12 19.97 0.80
N ARG A 132 -2.95 19.90 1.47
CA ARG A 132 -2.12 21.06 1.81
C ARG A 132 -0.73 21.05 1.19
N LEU A 133 -0.08 19.89 1.14
CA LEU A 133 1.23 19.74 0.51
C LEU A 133 1.12 19.15 -0.91
N GLY A 134 2.20 19.31 -1.66
CA GLY A 134 2.35 18.92 -3.06
C GLY A 134 1.78 19.93 -4.05
N ALA A 135 1.58 19.50 -5.30
CA ALA A 135 0.94 20.30 -6.35
C ALA A 135 -0.59 20.20 -6.30
N ARG A 136 -1.27 21.34 -6.15
CA ARG A 136 -2.72 21.44 -6.02
C ARG A 136 -3.26 22.44 -7.04
N ARG A 137 -4.08 21.97 -7.98
CA ARG A 137 -4.85 22.88 -8.84
C ARG A 137 -5.85 23.64 -7.99
N MET A 138 -5.93 24.96 -8.19
CA MET A 138 -6.91 25.79 -7.50
C MET A 138 -7.13 27.12 -8.22
N LEU A 139 -8.31 27.69 -7.98
CA LEU A 139 -8.60 29.09 -8.26
C LEU A 139 -8.13 29.94 -7.07
N HIS A 140 -7.03 30.67 -7.23
CA HIS A 140 -6.46 31.52 -6.18
C HIS A 140 -6.56 33.00 -6.58
N GLU A 141 -7.21 33.80 -5.74
CA GLU A 141 -7.47 35.24 -6.01
C GLU A 141 -8.03 35.48 -7.44
N GLY A 142 -8.99 34.65 -7.86
CA GLY A 142 -9.63 34.73 -9.18
C GLY A 142 -8.78 34.26 -10.36
N THR A 143 -7.60 33.68 -10.12
CA THR A 143 -6.68 33.19 -11.16
C THR A 143 -6.52 31.67 -11.06
N ASP A 144 -6.67 30.95 -12.17
CA ASP A 144 -6.43 29.49 -12.21
C ASP A 144 -4.93 29.19 -12.26
N GLY A 145 -4.51 28.15 -11.54
CA GLY A 145 -3.11 27.74 -11.52
C GLY A 145 -2.86 26.59 -10.54
N VAL A 146 -1.60 26.44 -10.16
CA VAL A 146 -1.16 25.35 -9.27
C VAL A 146 -0.44 25.93 -8.06
N ALA A 147 -0.92 25.60 -6.86
CA ALA A 147 -0.23 25.84 -5.61
C ALA A 147 0.70 24.67 -5.30
N PHE A 148 1.99 24.96 -5.17
CA PHE A 148 3.01 24.00 -4.75
C PHE A 148 3.39 24.25 -3.30
N ALA A 149 3.45 23.20 -2.49
CA ALA A 149 3.99 23.27 -1.14
C ALA A 149 4.83 22.04 -0.79
N VAL A 150 6.01 22.22 -0.21
CA VAL A 150 6.94 21.14 0.10
C VAL A 150 7.68 21.40 1.41
N TRP A 151 7.83 20.36 2.23
CA TRP A 151 8.57 20.43 3.49
C TRP A 151 10.07 20.18 3.25
N ALA A 152 10.90 21.18 3.52
CA ALA A 152 12.35 21.15 3.34
C ALA A 152 13.04 22.12 4.32
N PRO A 153 12.93 21.90 5.64
CA PRO A 153 13.25 22.90 6.68
C PRO A 153 14.69 23.41 6.66
N ASN A 154 15.64 22.59 6.19
CA ASN A 154 17.07 22.92 6.17
C ASN A 154 17.54 23.47 4.81
N ALA A 155 16.66 23.53 3.81
CA ALA A 155 16.99 24.11 2.52
C ALA A 155 17.24 25.63 2.64
N ARG A 156 18.24 26.13 1.91
CA ARG A 156 18.45 27.58 1.74
C ARG A 156 17.39 28.17 0.82
N ARG A 157 17.07 27.44 -0.25
CA ARG A 157 16.08 27.82 -1.26
C ARG A 157 15.47 26.56 -1.86
N VAL A 158 14.18 26.64 -2.15
CA VAL A 158 13.48 25.69 -3.01
C VAL A 158 12.88 26.45 -4.18
N SER A 159 12.93 25.86 -5.36
CA SER A 159 12.27 26.37 -6.57
C SER A 159 11.42 25.27 -7.18
N VAL A 160 10.26 25.61 -7.72
CA VAL A 160 9.51 24.69 -8.57
C VAL A 160 10.03 24.82 -10.00
N VAL A 161 10.37 23.69 -10.61
CA VAL A 161 10.94 23.65 -11.96
C VAL A 161 10.16 22.68 -12.83
N GLY A 162 10.06 22.98 -14.11
CA GLY A 162 9.36 22.16 -15.09
C GLY A 162 9.53 22.72 -16.50
N GLU A 163 8.79 22.17 -17.46
CA GLU A 163 8.85 22.62 -18.86
C GLU A 163 8.46 24.11 -18.99
N PHE A 164 7.52 24.59 -18.17
CA PHE A 164 7.04 25.98 -18.13
C PHE A 164 8.11 27.03 -17.75
N CYS A 165 9.27 26.60 -17.25
CA CYS A 165 10.41 27.48 -16.97
C CYS A 165 11.73 26.89 -17.50
N GLY A 166 11.67 25.97 -18.47
CA GLY A 166 12.85 25.35 -19.05
C GLY A 166 13.73 24.60 -18.04
N TRP A 167 13.14 24.09 -16.96
CA TRP A 167 13.85 23.46 -15.83
C TRP A 167 14.87 24.36 -15.11
N ASP A 168 14.77 25.68 -15.23
CA ASP A 168 15.66 26.63 -14.55
C ASP A 168 15.12 27.07 -13.17
N GLY A 169 15.74 26.61 -12.10
CA GLY A 169 15.34 26.94 -10.73
C GLY A 169 15.59 28.38 -10.31
N ARG A 170 16.21 29.23 -11.13
CA ARG A 170 16.32 30.68 -10.85
C ARG A 170 15.00 31.43 -11.07
N LEU A 171 14.09 30.87 -11.88
CA LEU A 171 12.92 31.61 -12.40
C LEU A 171 11.68 31.57 -11.50
N LEU A 172 11.57 30.54 -10.66
CA LEU A 172 10.41 30.29 -9.79
C LEU A 172 10.82 29.83 -8.36
N PRO A 173 11.67 30.57 -7.65
CA PRO A 173 11.94 30.31 -6.24
C PRO A 173 10.69 30.48 -5.37
N MET A 174 10.52 29.58 -4.40
CA MET A 174 9.38 29.49 -3.48
C MET A 174 9.67 30.27 -2.19
N ARG A 175 8.62 30.74 -1.49
CA ARG A 175 8.78 31.37 -0.15
C ARG A 175 8.73 30.33 0.95
N ARG A 176 9.59 30.46 1.95
CA ARG A 176 9.48 29.75 3.23
C ARG A 176 8.36 30.36 4.08
N LEU A 177 7.46 29.53 4.60
CA LEU A 177 6.36 29.95 5.47
C LEU A 177 6.79 29.92 6.94
N GLY A 178 7.48 30.99 7.37
CA GLY A 178 7.94 31.16 8.74
C GLY A 178 8.86 30.03 9.22
N ALA A 179 8.67 29.61 10.47
CA ALA A 179 9.49 28.57 11.09
C ALA A 179 9.09 27.13 10.69
N SER A 180 7.97 26.94 9.98
CA SER A 180 7.42 25.61 9.64
C SER A 180 8.36 24.74 8.78
N GLY A 181 9.27 25.38 8.03
CA GLY A 181 10.11 24.69 7.05
C GLY A 181 9.37 24.27 5.77
N VAL A 182 8.10 24.67 5.61
CA VAL A 182 7.34 24.49 4.37
C VAL A 182 7.67 25.64 3.41
N PHE A 183 8.04 25.29 2.19
CA PHE A 183 8.19 26.20 1.06
C PHE A 183 6.93 26.17 0.21
N GLU A 184 6.46 27.33 -0.26
CA GLU A 184 5.22 27.45 -1.03
C GLU A 184 5.34 28.46 -2.18
N LEU A 185 4.64 28.19 -3.29
CA LEU A 185 4.45 29.11 -4.41
C LEU A 185 3.17 28.76 -5.18
N PHE A 186 2.36 29.76 -5.50
CA PHE A 186 1.29 29.63 -6.49
C PHE A 186 1.80 30.05 -7.88
N VAL A 187 1.70 29.17 -8.87
CA VAL A 187 2.09 29.44 -10.26
C VAL A 187 0.84 29.50 -11.15
N PRO A 188 0.46 30.69 -11.64
CA PRO A 188 -0.69 30.87 -12.51
C PRO A 188 -0.55 30.14 -13.85
N GLY A 189 -1.68 29.70 -14.40
CA GLY A 189 -1.79 29.18 -15.76
C GLY A 189 -1.28 27.76 -15.96
N LEU A 190 -0.68 27.14 -14.95
CA LEU A 190 -0.33 25.71 -14.96
C LEU A 190 -1.60 24.83 -14.88
N LYS A 191 -1.52 23.65 -15.49
CA LYS A 191 -2.67 22.79 -15.78
C LYS A 191 -2.40 21.34 -15.37
N HIS A 192 -3.48 20.56 -15.35
CA HIS A 192 -3.38 19.10 -15.28
C HIS A 192 -2.42 18.59 -16.37
N GLY A 193 -1.49 17.73 -15.99
CA GLY A 193 -0.51 17.13 -16.90
C GLY A 193 0.86 17.81 -16.94
N ASP A 194 1.00 19.03 -16.41
CA ASP A 194 2.29 19.73 -16.39
C ASP A 194 3.30 18.96 -15.53
N LEU A 195 4.51 18.79 -16.07
CA LEU A 195 5.62 18.12 -15.39
C LEU A 195 6.38 19.09 -14.50
N TYR A 196 6.75 18.64 -13.31
CA TYR A 196 7.54 19.43 -12.38
C TYR A 196 8.42 18.60 -11.45
N LYS A 197 9.40 19.28 -10.86
CA LYS A 197 10.22 18.83 -9.72
C LYS A 197 10.48 20.02 -8.79
N PHE A 198 11.07 19.74 -7.65
CA PHE A 198 11.67 20.74 -6.79
C PHE A 198 13.18 20.78 -6.99
N GLU A 199 13.71 21.95 -7.36
CA GLU A 199 15.14 22.24 -7.28
C GLU A 199 15.44 22.79 -5.88
N ILE A 200 16.28 22.09 -5.12
CA ILE A 200 16.60 22.44 -3.75
C ILE A 200 18.07 22.85 -3.67
N LYS A 201 18.32 24.06 -3.15
CA LYS A 201 19.66 24.49 -2.75
C LYS A 201 19.84 24.17 -1.27
N THR A 202 20.70 23.22 -0.98
CA THR A 202 20.91 22.67 0.37
C THR A 202 21.71 23.64 1.26
N ALA A 203 21.75 23.37 2.56
CA ALA A 203 22.50 24.19 3.54
C ALA A 203 24.00 24.30 3.25
N ASP A 204 24.59 23.34 2.53
CA ASP A 204 26.00 23.34 2.09
C ASP A 204 26.18 23.88 0.65
N GLY A 205 25.12 24.38 0.01
CA GLY A 205 25.17 25.06 -1.29
C GLY A 205 25.08 24.16 -2.51
N ARG A 206 24.91 22.84 -2.35
CA ARG A 206 24.62 21.93 -3.46
C ARG A 206 23.23 22.20 -4.01
N VAL A 207 23.05 21.98 -5.32
CA VAL A 207 21.75 22.04 -5.99
C VAL A 207 21.35 20.62 -6.35
N ILE A 208 20.18 20.20 -5.89
CA ILE A 208 19.63 18.85 -6.11
C ILE A 208 18.22 18.94 -6.68
N LEU A 209 17.82 17.95 -7.47
CA LEU A 209 16.48 17.84 -8.07
C LEU A 209 15.72 16.70 -7.41
N LYS A 210 14.53 17.01 -6.91
CA LYS A 210 13.65 16.09 -6.19
C LYS A 210 12.29 15.97 -6.84
N ALA A 211 11.78 14.75 -6.98
CA ALA A 211 10.37 14.52 -7.18
C ALA A 211 9.59 14.99 -5.93
N ASP A 212 8.33 15.37 -6.12
CA ASP A 212 7.45 15.76 -5.02
C ASP A 212 7.09 14.54 -4.15
N PRO A 213 7.41 14.53 -2.84
CA PRO A 213 6.97 13.48 -1.91
C PRO A 213 5.46 13.27 -1.91
N MET A 214 4.70 14.32 -2.21
CA MET A 214 3.23 14.36 -2.21
C MET A 214 2.64 14.29 -3.62
N SER A 215 3.45 13.90 -4.61
CA SER A 215 3.00 13.75 -6.00
C SER A 215 1.82 12.79 -6.10
N ARG A 216 0.76 13.20 -6.80
CA ARG A 216 -0.44 12.38 -7.04
C ARG A 216 -0.42 11.64 -8.37
N TRP A 217 0.52 12.00 -9.25
CA TRP A 217 0.75 11.35 -10.53
C TRP A 217 2.21 11.56 -10.93
N CYS A 218 2.85 10.55 -11.48
CA CYS A 218 4.27 10.58 -11.83
C CYS A 218 4.46 10.37 -13.34
N GLU A 219 5.67 10.64 -13.84
CA GLU A 219 6.07 10.07 -15.12
C GLU A 219 6.28 8.57 -15.02
N MET A 220 6.14 7.88 -16.15
CA MET A 220 6.48 6.47 -16.26
C MET A 220 7.99 6.26 -16.06
N PRO A 221 8.41 5.36 -15.14
CA PRO A 221 9.83 5.02 -14.96
C PRO A 221 10.50 4.59 -16.28
N PRO A 222 11.79 4.91 -16.51
CA PRO A 222 12.76 5.44 -15.55
C PRO A 222 12.74 6.97 -15.41
N ARG A 223 11.76 7.66 -16.01
CA ARG A 223 11.59 9.11 -15.77
C ARG A 223 11.05 9.35 -14.37
N THR A 224 11.31 10.54 -13.84
CA THR A 224 11.19 10.83 -12.40
C THR A 224 10.53 12.16 -12.09
N ALA A 225 9.99 12.89 -13.07
CA ALA A 225 9.24 14.09 -12.75
C ALA A 225 7.87 13.73 -12.14
N SER A 226 7.45 14.58 -11.22
CA SER A 226 6.07 14.61 -10.76
C SER A 226 5.20 15.28 -11.82
N ARG A 227 3.91 14.96 -11.81
CA ARG A 227 2.94 15.49 -12.77
C ARG A 227 1.75 16.08 -12.04
N VAL A 228 1.38 17.30 -12.40
CA VAL A 228 0.19 17.96 -11.83
C VAL A 228 -1.03 17.12 -12.16
N HIS A 229 -1.80 16.74 -11.14
CA HIS A 229 -2.99 15.94 -11.29
C HIS A 229 -4.19 16.61 -10.63
N GLU A 230 -5.28 16.62 -11.36
CA GLU A 230 -6.62 16.94 -10.88
C GLU A 230 -7.53 15.83 -11.40
N SER A 231 -8.24 15.18 -10.48
CA SER A 231 -9.16 14.11 -10.82
C SER A 231 -10.48 14.69 -11.32
N ALA A 232 -11.05 14.05 -12.33
CA ALA A 232 -12.42 14.29 -12.76
C ALA A 232 -13.30 13.04 -12.56
N TYR A 233 -12.81 12.05 -11.79
CA TYR A 233 -13.49 10.77 -11.63
C TYR A 233 -14.73 10.91 -10.74
N ALA A 234 -15.86 10.40 -11.24
CA ALA A 234 -17.11 10.33 -10.50
C ALA A 234 -17.40 8.87 -10.11
N TRP A 235 -17.31 8.59 -8.81
CA TRP A 235 -17.55 7.26 -8.25
C TRP A 235 -19.00 6.79 -8.39
N SER A 236 -19.17 5.48 -8.58
CA SER A 236 -20.47 4.81 -8.67
C SER A 236 -20.66 3.71 -7.59
N ASP A 237 -19.85 3.74 -6.53
CA ASP A 237 -19.76 2.71 -5.49
C ASP A 237 -20.45 3.09 -4.16
N GLU A 238 -21.29 4.12 -4.14
CA GLU A 238 -21.91 4.64 -2.91
C GLU A 238 -22.64 3.56 -2.10
N ALA A 239 -23.29 2.60 -2.78
CA ALA A 239 -23.95 1.46 -2.12
C ALA A 239 -22.95 0.54 -1.40
N TRP A 240 -21.78 0.29 -1.99
CA TRP A 240 -20.70 -0.46 -1.37
C TRP A 240 -20.19 0.28 -0.14
N MET A 241 -19.83 1.55 -0.29
CA MET A 241 -19.26 2.38 0.78
C MET A 241 -20.19 2.50 2.00
N ARG A 242 -21.50 2.69 1.78
CA ARG A 242 -22.50 2.68 2.87
C ARG A 242 -22.57 1.31 3.55
N SER A 243 -22.57 0.23 2.77
CA SER A 243 -22.68 -1.12 3.33
C SER A 243 -21.43 -1.51 4.11
N ARG A 244 -20.23 -1.17 3.63
CA ARG A 244 -18.94 -1.45 4.26
C ARG A 244 -18.88 -0.87 5.67
N ALA A 245 -19.31 0.37 5.85
CA ALA A 245 -19.28 1.05 7.14
C ALA A 245 -20.12 0.36 8.24
N ALA A 246 -21.13 -0.45 7.87
CA ALA A 246 -22.02 -1.14 8.80
C ALA A 246 -21.62 -2.60 9.08
N ARG A 247 -20.59 -3.11 8.40
CA ARG A 247 -20.17 -4.51 8.45
C ARG A 247 -19.07 -4.76 9.48
N ASP A 248 -19.06 -5.97 10.03
CA ASP A 248 -17.95 -6.47 10.85
C ASP A 248 -17.13 -7.46 10.02
N VAL A 249 -16.05 -6.96 9.43
CA VAL A 249 -15.15 -7.74 8.58
C VAL A 249 -14.57 -8.99 9.27
N THR A 250 -14.50 -8.99 10.61
CA THR A 250 -14.00 -10.16 11.36
C THR A 250 -14.97 -11.33 11.33
N ARG A 251 -16.25 -11.05 11.09
CA ARG A 251 -17.36 -12.00 11.06
C ARG A 251 -17.93 -12.20 9.66
N GLU A 252 -17.18 -11.86 8.62
CA GLU A 252 -17.57 -12.06 7.22
C GLU A 252 -16.68 -13.11 6.53
N PRO A 253 -17.16 -13.72 5.42
CA PRO A 253 -16.30 -14.52 4.58
C PRO A 253 -15.20 -13.63 3.99
N MET A 254 -13.94 -14.06 4.09
CA MET A 254 -12.81 -13.39 3.48
C MET A 254 -11.90 -14.40 2.78
N LEU A 255 -12.09 -14.48 1.47
CA LEU A 255 -11.21 -15.12 0.50
C LEU A 255 -10.52 -14.03 -0.31
N ILE A 256 -9.20 -13.98 -0.21
CA ILE A 256 -8.34 -12.98 -0.84
C ILE A 256 -7.53 -13.62 -1.97
N TYR A 257 -7.58 -12.99 -3.14
CA TYR A 257 -6.70 -13.29 -4.25
C TYR A 257 -5.60 -12.24 -4.31
N GLU A 258 -4.37 -12.62 -3.95
CA GLU A 258 -3.21 -11.74 -4.00
C GLU A 258 -2.68 -11.65 -5.44
N LEU A 259 -2.38 -10.44 -5.90
CA LEU A 259 -2.17 -10.11 -7.30
C LEU A 259 -0.98 -9.16 -7.50
N HIS A 260 -0.07 -9.53 -8.40
CA HIS A 260 0.89 -8.59 -8.98
C HIS A 260 0.41 -8.11 -10.36
N LEU A 261 0.07 -6.83 -10.46
CA LEU A 261 -0.52 -6.24 -11.67
C LEU A 261 0.31 -6.47 -12.94
N ASN A 262 1.64 -6.40 -12.83
CA ASN A 262 2.56 -6.54 -13.98
C ASN A 262 2.55 -7.93 -14.63
N SER A 263 2.27 -8.97 -13.86
CA SER A 263 2.54 -10.37 -14.23
C SER A 263 1.32 -11.28 -14.17
N TRP A 264 0.13 -10.74 -13.88
CA TRP A 264 -1.09 -11.55 -13.97
C TRP A 264 -1.43 -11.92 -15.41
N ARG A 265 -1.59 -10.92 -16.27
CA ARG A 265 -1.85 -11.10 -17.70
C ARG A 265 -1.19 -9.98 -18.50
N ARG A 266 -0.72 -10.33 -19.70
CA ARG A 266 -0.05 -9.43 -20.63
C ARG A 266 -0.69 -9.50 -22.01
N VAL A 267 -0.59 -8.42 -22.78
CA VAL A 267 -1.21 -8.32 -24.09
C VAL A 267 -0.27 -8.91 -25.15
N ALA A 268 -0.66 -10.07 -25.69
CA ALA A 268 0.05 -10.68 -26.82
C ALA A 268 -0.01 -9.75 -28.04
N GLY A 269 1.12 -9.54 -28.71
CA GLY A 269 1.23 -8.66 -29.87
C GLY A 269 1.57 -7.20 -29.56
N GLU A 270 1.47 -6.75 -28.31
CA GLU A 270 1.83 -5.38 -27.88
C GLU A 270 3.09 -5.39 -27.01
N HIS A 271 4.18 -5.95 -27.55
CA HIS A 271 5.46 -6.12 -26.83
C HIS A 271 5.33 -6.80 -25.46
N ASN A 272 4.29 -7.63 -25.29
CA ASN A 272 3.96 -8.31 -24.04
C ASN A 272 3.80 -7.33 -22.86
N ARG A 273 3.25 -6.12 -23.11
CA ARG A 273 2.99 -5.16 -22.03
C ARG A 273 1.96 -5.70 -21.01
N PRO A 274 2.01 -5.25 -19.75
CA PRO A 274 0.94 -5.51 -18.79
C PRO A 274 -0.38 -4.87 -19.22
N LEU A 275 -1.48 -5.41 -18.69
CA LEU A 275 -2.79 -4.76 -18.80
C LEU A 275 -2.78 -3.42 -18.05
N SER A 276 -3.45 -2.42 -18.62
CA SER A 276 -3.80 -1.20 -17.89
C SER A 276 -4.85 -1.49 -16.80
N TYR A 277 -5.02 -0.56 -15.85
CA TYR A 277 -6.06 -0.67 -14.82
C TYR A 277 -7.46 -0.88 -15.42
N ARG A 278 -7.77 -0.22 -16.55
CA ARG A 278 -9.04 -0.38 -17.25
C ARG A 278 -9.21 -1.75 -17.91
N GLU A 279 -8.19 -2.22 -18.61
CA GLU A 279 -8.21 -3.52 -19.30
C GLU A 279 -8.23 -4.69 -18.30
N LEU A 280 -7.65 -4.50 -17.11
CA LEU A 280 -7.60 -5.50 -16.05
C LEU A 280 -8.97 -5.73 -15.40
N ALA A 281 -9.74 -4.66 -15.18
CA ALA A 281 -10.93 -4.68 -14.33
C ALA A 281 -11.90 -5.83 -14.68
N ALA A 282 -12.45 -5.84 -15.89
CA ALA A 282 -13.45 -6.83 -16.30
C ALA A 282 -12.95 -8.30 -16.25
N PRO A 283 -11.81 -8.67 -16.88
CA PRO A 283 -11.36 -10.06 -16.85
C PRO A 283 -10.95 -10.54 -15.46
N LEU A 284 -10.37 -9.66 -14.62
CA LEU A 284 -10.03 -10.01 -13.25
C LEU A 284 -11.30 -10.23 -12.42
N ILE A 285 -12.27 -9.31 -12.48
CA ILE A 285 -13.53 -9.43 -11.74
C ILE A 285 -14.27 -10.72 -12.10
N GLU A 286 -14.33 -11.07 -13.40
CA GLU A 286 -14.91 -12.34 -13.83
C GLU A 286 -14.16 -13.53 -13.21
N HIS A 287 -12.83 -13.50 -13.25
CA HIS A 287 -11.99 -14.55 -12.68
C HIS A 287 -12.22 -14.72 -11.17
N LEU A 288 -12.23 -13.61 -10.42
CA LEU A 288 -12.46 -13.58 -8.97
C LEU A 288 -13.85 -14.13 -8.62
N LYS A 289 -14.89 -13.74 -9.36
CA LYS A 289 -16.26 -14.24 -9.17
C LYS A 289 -16.37 -15.74 -9.41
N ARG A 290 -15.68 -16.28 -10.41
CA ARG A 290 -15.65 -17.73 -10.66
C ARG A 290 -15.08 -18.48 -9.45
N LEU A 291 -14.01 -17.96 -8.85
CA LEU A 291 -13.38 -18.54 -7.66
C LEU A 291 -14.06 -18.17 -6.33
N ARG A 292 -15.17 -17.41 -6.36
CA ARG A 292 -15.87 -16.89 -5.18
C ARG A 292 -14.97 -16.04 -4.26
N MET A 293 -13.95 -15.40 -4.82
CA MET A 293 -13.10 -14.47 -4.09
C MET A 293 -13.91 -13.26 -3.66
N THR A 294 -13.68 -12.83 -2.43
CA THR A 294 -14.37 -11.68 -1.82
C THR A 294 -13.54 -10.40 -1.91
N HIS A 295 -12.22 -10.55 -1.99
CA HIS A 295 -11.26 -9.46 -2.01
C HIS A 295 -10.15 -9.77 -3.01
N VAL A 296 -9.57 -8.72 -3.58
CA VAL A 296 -8.28 -8.75 -4.25
C VAL A 296 -7.27 -7.96 -3.42
N GLU A 297 -6.12 -8.56 -3.13
CA GLU A 297 -4.99 -7.87 -2.50
C GLU A 297 -3.96 -7.54 -3.58
N LEU A 298 -3.70 -6.25 -3.78
CA LEU A 298 -2.73 -5.78 -4.74
C LEU A 298 -1.39 -5.63 -4.03
N MET A 299 -0.36 -6.29 -4.56
CA MET A 299 1.03 -5.93 -4.28
C MET A 299 1.25 -4.42 -4.54
N PRO A 300 2.28 -3.78 -3.95
CA PRO A 300 2.28 -2.33 -3.82
C PRO A 300 2.09 -1.58 -5.15
N VAL A 301 1.04 -0.76 -5.19
CA VAL A 301 0.66 0.02 -6.38
C VAL A 301 1.22 1.44 -6.34
N ALA A 302 1.78 1.89 -5.22
CA ALA A 302 2.44 3.18 -5.13
C ALA A 302 3.63 3.26 -6.11
N GLU A 303 3.93 4.45 -6.64
CA GLU A 303 4.96 4.60 -7.66
C GLU A 303 6.33 4.15 -7.14
N HIS A 304 6.99 3.30 -7.92
CA HIS A 304 8.27 2.67 -7.59
C HIS A 304 9.15 2.61 -8.85
N PRO A 305 10.46 2.87 -8.77
CA PRO A 305 11.32 2.98 -9.94
C PRO A 305 11.66 1.60 -10.53
N PHE A 306 11.77 0.58 -9.69
CA PHE A 306 12.34 -0.72 -10.05
C PHE A 306 11.31 -1.85 -9.98
N ILE A 307 10.98 -2.47 -11.11
CA ILE A 307 9.91 -3.47 -11.20
C ILE A 307 10.21 -4.74 -10.40
N HIS A 308 11.48 -5.13 -10.28
CA HIS A 308 11.88 -6.32 -9.52
C HIS A 308 11.87 -6.11 -8.00
N SER A 309 11.60 -4.90 -7.52
CA SER A 309 11.18 -4.71 -6.13
C SER A 309 9.74 -5.20 -5.88
N TRP A 310 9.02 -5.56 -6.95
CA TRP A 310 7.60 -5.93 -6.96
C TRP A 310 6.67 -4.85 -6.38
N GLY A 311 7.18 -3.63 -6.25
CA GLY A 311 6.49 -2.50 -5.64
C GLY A 311 7.02 -2.11 -4.26
N TYR A 312 7.76 -2.98 -3.56
CA TYR A 312 8.18 -2.75 -2.17
C TYR A 312 9.29 -1.70 -2.00
N GLN A 313 9.85 -1.14 -3.08
CA GLN A 313 10.77 0.00 -3.02
C GLN A 313 10.11 1.25 -3.57
N VAL A 314 9.20 1.84 -2.78
CA VAL A 314 8.35 2.98 -3.18
C VAL A 314 9.13 4.30 -3.17
N THR A 315 8.90 5.13 -4.20
CA THR A 315 9.41 6.52 -4.25
C THR A 315 8.31 7.57 -4.37
N GLY A 316 7.12 7.21 -4.88
CA GLY A 316 5.96 8.09 -4.96
C GLY A 316 4.77 7.54 -4.18
N TYR A 317 4.76 7.78 -2.87
CA TYR A 317 3.79 7.22 -1.92
C TYR A 317 2.33 7.63 -2.19
N TYR A 318 2.11 8.82 -2.76
CA TYR A 318 0.78 9.39 -3.01
C TYR A 318 0.28 9.21 -4.45
N ALA A 319 1.00 8.45 -5.28
CA ALA A 319 0.62 8.21 -6.68
C ALA A 319 0.53 6.70 -6.96
N PRO A 320 -0.57 6.21 -7.56
CA PRO A 320 -0.56 4.88 -8.18
C PRO A 320 0.44 4.90 -9.35
N THR A 321 1.11 3.77 -9.56
CA THR A 321 2.18 3.67 -10.55
C THR A 321 1.65 3.92 -11.96
N SER A 322 2.37 4.75 -12.69
CA SER A 322 2.00 5.21 -14.02
C SER A 322 2.13 4.11 -15.09
N ARG A 323 2.68 2.94 -14.72
CA ARG A 323 2.84 1.77 -15.60
C ARG A 323 1.52 1.26 -16.18
N TYR A 324 0.41 1.43 -15.45
CA TYR A 324 -0.88 0.83 -15.83
C TYR A 324 -1.95 1.87 -16.16
N GLY A 325 -1.61 3.17 -16.18
CA GLY A 325 -2.53 4.24 -16.52
C GLY A 325 -2.43 5.44 -15.60
N THR A 326 -3.50 6.23 -15.58
CA THR A 326 -3.64 7.43 -14.73
C THR A 326 -4.22 7.07 -13.35
N PRO A 327 -4.15 7.98 -12.36
CA PRO A 327 -4.85 7.79 -11.10
C PRO A 327 -6.36 7.57 -11.25
N ASP A 328 -7.01 8.19 -12.23
CA ASP A 328 -8.44 7.99 -12.49
C ASP A 328 -8.74 6.61 -13.11
N ASP A 329 -7.78 6.01 -13.81
CA ASP A 329 -7.90 4.63 -14.27
C ASP A 329 -7.81 3.63 -13.11
N PHE A 330 -7.02 3.95 -12.07
CA PHE A 330 -7.00 3.17 -10.83
C PHE A 330 -8.30 3.34 -10.02
N ARG A 331 -8.86 4.55 -9.95
CA ARG A 331 -10.20 4.76 -9.36
C ARG A 331 -11.26 3.94 -10.09
N TYR A 332 -11.23 3.93 -11.42
CA TYR A 332 -12.11 3.10 -12.25
C TYR A 332 -12.00 1.61 -11.89
N PHE A 333 -10.78 1.09 -11.71
CA PHE A 333 -10.58 -0.31 -11.31
C PHE A 333 -11.25 -0.62 -9.96
N VAL A 334 -11.03 0.23 -8.96
CA VAL A 334 -11.61 0.04 -7.61
C VAL A 334 -13.14 0.15 -7.65
N ASP A 335 -13.68 1.14 -8.36
CA ASP A 335 -15.13 1.32 -8.51
C ASP A 335 -15.78 0.10 -9.17
N GLU A 336 -15.16 -0.44 -10.22
CA GLU A 336 -15.64 -1.67 -10.86
C GLU A 336 -15.57 -2.88 -9.91
N CYS A 337 -14.53 -3.02 -9.08
CA CYS A 337 -14.48 -4.05 -8.04
C CYS A 337 -15.66 -3.91 -7.06
N HIS A 338 -15.90 -2.72 -6.52
CA HIS A 338 -16.97 -2.45 -5.56
C HIS A 338 -18.37 -2.71 -6.13
N ARG A 339 -18.63 -2.24 -7.36
CA ARG A 339 -19.89 -2.50 -8.08
C ARG A 339 -20.15 -3.98 -8.31
N ASN A 340 -19.09 -4.78 -8.28
CA ASN A 340 -19.14 -6.22 -8.45
C ASN A 340 -19.02 -7.00 -7.13
N GLY A 341 -19.04 -6.31 -5.98
CA GLY A 341 -19.01 -6.90 -4.65
C GLY A 341 -17.65 -7.46 -4.23
N ILE A 342 -16.57 -6.93 -4.79
CA ILE A 342 -15.19 -7.34 -4.50
C ILE A 342 -14.49 -6.20 -3.77
N GLY A 343 -13.94 -6.48 -2.59
CA GLY A 343 -13.14 -5.51 -1.87
C GLY A 343 -11.70 -5.43 -2.40
N VAL A 344 -11.05 -4.27 -2.24
CA VAL A 344 -9.67 -4.02 -2.66
C VAL A 344 -8.78 -3.77 -1.46
N ILE A 345 -7.73 -4.56 -1.32
CA ILE A 345 -6.69 -4.40 -0.29
C ILE A 345 -5.40 -3.97 -0.99
N LEU A 346 -4.67 -3.03 -0.39
CA LEU A 346 -3.35 -2.62 -0.89
C LEU A 346 -2.24 -3.02 0.07
N ASP A 347 -1.17 -3.57 -0.48
CA ASP A 347 0.10 -3.61 0.22
C ASP A 347 0.66 -2.19 0.36
N TRP A 348 0.75 -1.76 1.61
CA TRP A 348 1.24 -0.46 2.03
C TRP A 348 2.62 -0.62 2.67
N VAL A 349 3.58 0.22 2.25
CA VAL A 349 5.01 0.03 2.54
C VAL A 349 5.58 1.15 3.43
N PRO A 350 5.17 1.25 4.71
CA PRO A 350 5.69 2.27 5.63
C PRO A 350 7.03 1.91 6.26
N ALA A 351 7.55 0.70 6.03
CA ALA A 351 8.71 0.19 6.75
C ALA A 351 10.04 0.83 6.31
N HIS A 352 10.16 1.15 5.01
CA HIS A 352 11.40 1.62 4.41
C HIS A 352 11.16 2.27 3.04
N PHE A 353 12.20 2.90 2.48
CA PHE A 353 12.24 3.48 1.13
C PHE A 353 13.64 3.34 0.51
N PRO A 354 13.80 3.36 -0.83
CA PRO A 354 15.09 3.12 -1.47
C PRO A 354 16.00 4.36 -1.47
N ARG A 355 17.27 4.18 -1.89
CA ARG A 355 18.32 5.22 -1.86
C ARG A 355 18.35 6.13 -3.09
N ASP A 356 17.31 6.11 -3.91
CA ASP A 356 17.22 6.91 -5.13
C ASP A 356 17.33 8.41 -4.83
N ASP A 357 18.36 9.06 -5.38
CA ASP A 357 18.67 10.47 -5.07
C ASP A 357 17.60 11.45 -5.56
N PHE A 358 16.74 11.05 -6.51
CA PHE A 358 15.63 11.89 -6.97
C PHE A 358 14.44 11.89 -5.99
N ALA A 359 14.40 10.99 -5.01
CA ALA A 359 13.27 10.77 -4.10
C ALA A 359 13.58 11.24 -2.67
N LEU A 360 13.15 10.51 -1.64
CA LEU A 360 13.16 10.98 -0.24
C LEU A 360 14.55 11.06 0.42
N ARG A 361 15.55 10.33 -0.08
CA ARG A 361 16.89 10.27 0.53
C ARG A 361 17.52 11.65 0.62
N ARG A 362 17.99 12.03 1.81
CA ARG A 362 18.65 13.31 2.08
C ARG A 362 17.91 14.50 1.47
N PHE A 363 16.58 14.52 1.62
CA PHE A 363 15.67 15.32 0.78
C PHE A 363 16.08 16.80 0.66
N ASP A 364 16.44 17.44 1.76
CA ASP A 364 16.86 18.85 1.82
C ASP A 364 18.37 19.05 2.06
N GLY A 365 19.15 17.98 1.87
CA GLY A 365 20.60 17.91 2.16
C GLY A 365 20.94 17.23 3.49
N THR A 366 19.97 17.08 4.40
CA THR A 366 20.08 16.37 5.69
C THR A 366 19.32 15.05 5.66
N ALA A 367 19.56 14.12 6.61
CA ALA A 367 18.64 13.00 6.83
C ALA A 367 17.28 13.52 7.32
N LEU A 368 16.38 13.75 6.38
CA LEU A 368 15.09 14.39 6.64
C LEU A 368 14.02 13.35 6.96
N TYR A 369 13.75 12.46 6.01
CA TYR A 369 12.78 11.37 6.12
C TYR A 369 13.39 10.16 6.82
N GLU A 370 14.66 9.87 6.56
CA GLU A 370 15.46 8.86 7.24
C GLU A 370 16.08 9.38 8.54
N HIS A 371 16.54 8.45 9.39
CA HIS A 371 17.32 8.80 10.57
C HIS A 371 18.81 9.02 10.21
N GLU A 372 19.46 10.05 10.76
CA GLU A 372 20.87 10.37 10.44
C GLU A 372 21.84 9.27 10.92
N ASP A 373 21.58 8.67 12.09
CA ASP A 373 22.31 7.49 12.54
C ASP A 373 21.91 6.25 11.72
N ALA A 374 22.84 5.71 10.94
CA ALA A 374 22.62 4.56 10.07
C ALA A 374 22.16 3.29 10.82
N ARG A 375 22.49 3.15 12.10
CA ARG A 375 22.04 2.02 12.93
C ARG A 375 20.52 2.04 13.17
N LEU A 376 19.90 3.22 13.04
CA LEU A 376 18.46 3.43 13.12
C LEU A 376 17.83 3.70 11.75
N GLY A 377 18.61 4.22 10.81
CA GLY A 377 18.13 4.74 9.53
C GLY A 377 18.35 3.86 8.31
N GLU A 378 18.99 2.69 8.42
CA GLU A 378 19.28 1.82 7.27
C GLU A 378 18.95 0.36 7.52
N HIS A 379 18.34 -0.33 6.56
CA HIS A 379 18.29 -1.79 6.54
C HIS A 379 19.54 -2.34 5.85
N PRO A 380 20.46 -3.00 6.58
CA PRO A 380 21.77 -3.37 6.04
C PRO A 380 21.67 -4.40 4.92
N ASP A 381 20.81 -5.42 5.07
CA ASP A 381 20.68 -6.50 4.09
C ASP A 381 19.89 -6.10 2.84
N TRP A 382 19.05 -5.05 2.94
CA TRP A 382 18.21 -4.58 1.83
C TRP A 382 18.81 -3.40 1.07
N GLY A 383 19.81 -2.72 1.66
CA GLY A 383 20.38 -1.50 1.07
C GLY A 383 19.38 -0.33 1.01
N THR A 384 18.35 -0.32 1.86
CA THR A 384 17.29 0.71 1.90
C THR A 384 17.38 1.58 3.16
N LEU A 385 16.58 2.64 3.21
CA LEU A 385 16.51 3.61 4.31
C LEU A 385 15.23 3.40 5.12
N ILE A 386 15.33 3.59 6.44
CA ILE A 386 14.23 3.49 7.39
C ILE A 386 13.72 4.88 7.72
N PHE A 387 12.41 5.06 7.70
CA PHE A 387 11.79 6.32 8.13
C PHE A 387 12.11 6.65 9.59
N ASN A 388 12.39 7.92 9.85
CA ASN A 388 12.53 8.45 11.20
C ASN A 388 11.14 8.66 11.84
N TYR A 389 10.59 7.58 12.40
CA TYR A 389 9.24 7.57 12.99
C TYR A 389 9.07 8.51 14.21
N ASP A 390 10.18 8.94 14.82
CA ASP A 390 10.16 9.88 15.95
C ASP A 390 9.92 11.32 15.49
N ARG A 391 10.16 11.62 14.22
CA ARG A 391 9.93 12.94 13.63
C ARG A 391 8.45 13.13 13.29
N HIS A 392 7.89 14.25 13.74
CA HIS A 392 6.46 14.54 13.66
C HIS A 392 5.95 14.54 12.22
N GLU A 393 6.62 15.27 11.34
CA GLU A 393 6.23 15.45 9.94
C GLU A 393 6.39 14.15 9.15
N VAL A 394 7.38 13.31 9.47
CA VAL A 394 7.58 11.99 8.84
C VAL A 394 6.46 11.03 9.26
N ARG A 395 6.12 10.99 10.56
CA ARG A 395 4.99 10.20 11.03
C ARG A 395 3.68 10.69 10.40
N ASN A 396 3.50 12.00 10.25
CA ASN A 396 2.34 12.56 9.59
C ASN A 396 2.29 12.20 8.11
N PHE A 397 3.43 12.23 7.40
CA PHE A 397 3.52 11.83 6.00
C PHE A 397 2.99 10.41 5.79
N LEU A 398 3.41 9.46 6.62
CA LEU A 398 2.97 8.07 6.54
C LEU A 398 1.50 7.91 6.99
N LEU A 399 1.11 8.55 8.09
CA LEU A 399 -0.26 8.45 8.58
C LEU A 399 -1.28 9.00 7.58
N ALA A 400 -1.01 10.19 7.05
CA ALA A 400 -1.86 10.78 6.04
C ALA A 400 -1.82 9.95 4.74
N ASN A 401 -0.73 9.26 4.43
CA ASN A 401 -0.66 8.38 3.26
C ASN A 401 -1.61 7.17 3.39
N ALA A 402 -1.68 6.55 4.57
CA ALA A 402 -2.64 5.47 4.82
C ALA A 402 -4.08 5.96 4.62
N LEU A 403 -4.44 7.11 5.19
CA LEU A 403 -5.77 7.70 5.02
C LEU A 403 -6.05 8.13 3.57
N TYR A 404 -5.03 8.61 2.86
CA TYR A 404 -5.14 9.02 1.46
C TYR A 404 -5.63 7.88 0.57
N TRP A 405 -5.03 6.69 0.67
CA TRP A 405 -5.47 5.53 -0.11
C TRP A 405 -6.92 5.14 0.19
N LEU A 406 -7.29 5.10 1.48
CA LEU A 406 -8.64 4.71 1.92
C LEU A 406 -9.71 5.74 1.52
N LYS A 407 -9.37 7.04 1.45
CA LYS A 407 -10.33 8.12 1.18
C LYS A 407 -10.37 8.57 -0.28
N GLU A 408 -9.24 8.67 -0.96
CA GLU A 408 -9.16 9.19 -2.34
C GLU A 408 -9.30 8.10 -3.40
N PHE A 409 -9.01 6.85 -3.03
CA PHE A 409 -9.09 5.67 -3.89
C PHE A 409 -10.06 4.61 -3.38
N HIS A 410 -10.77 4.88 -2.28
CA HIS A 410 -11.82 4.04 -1.70
C HIS A 410 -11.42 2.62 -1.29
N VAL A 411 -10.13 2.25 -1.33
CA VAL A 411 -9.70 0.87 -0.99
C VAL A 411 -10.15 0.48 0.42
N ASP A 412 -10.40 -0.82 0.63
CA ASP A 412 -11.07 -1.34 1.82
C ASP A 412 -10.11 -1.76 2.92
N GLY A 413 -8.86 -2.09 2.56
CA GLY A 413 -7.87 -2.44 3.56
C GLY A 413 -6.44 -2.18 3.14
N LEU A 414 -5.56 -2.15 4.14
CA LEU A 414 -4.12 -2.01 3.95
C LEU A 414 -3.39 -3.18 4.60
N ARG A 415 -2.51 -3.84 3.86
CA ARG A 415 -1.59 -4.86 4.39
C ARG A 415 -0.20 -4.26 4.54
N VAL A 416 0.40 -4.43 5.71
CA VAL A 416 1.77 -3.96 5.99
C VAL A 416 2.71 -5.17 6.00
N ASP A 417 3.63 -5.15 5.06
CA ASP A 417 4.74 -6.11 4.96
C ASP A 417 5.79 -5.87 6.04
N ALA A 418 6.47 -6.94 6.44
CA ALA A 418 7.65 -6.96 7.28
C ALA A 418 7.52 -6.08 8.53
N VAL A 419 6.41 -6.15 9.27
CA VAL A 419 6.18 -5.31 10.47
C VAL A 419 7.29 -5.50 11.51
N ALA A 420 7.89 -6.69 11.57
CA ALA A 420 9.06 -6.97 12.40
C ALA A 420 10.25 -6.03 12.11
N SER A 421 10.48 -5.68 10.84
CA SER A 421 11.53 -4.74 10.44
C SER A 421 11.33 -3.33 11.00
N MET A 422 10.08 -2.96 11.30
CA MET A 422 9.74 -1.70 11.94
C MET A 422 9.86 -1.79 13.46
N LEU A 423 9.39 -2.89 14.05
CA LEU A 423 9.25 -3.05 15.51
C LEU A 423 10.58 -3.19 16.25
N TYR A 424 11.64 -3.65 15.59
CA TYR A 424 12.88 -4.03 16.24
C TYR A 424 14.09 -3.22 15.76
N LEU A 425 14.79 -2.61 16.72
CA LEU A 425 16.04 -1.89 16.48
C LEU A 425 17.21 -2.82 16.13
N ASP A 426 17.13 -4.10 16.51
CA ASP A 426 18.11 -5.14 16.19
C ASP A 426 17.79 -5.94 14.92
N TYR A 427 16.73 -5.57 14.17
CA TYR A 427 16.33 -6.32 12.97
C TYR A 427 17.44 -6.37 11.92
N SER A 428 17.87 -7.59 11.55
CA SER A 428 18.98 -7.85 10.63
C SER A 428 20.31 -7.21 11.03
N ARG A 429 20.57 -7.03 12.33
CA ARG A 429 21.81 -6.45 12.85
C ARG A 429 22.47 -7.39 13.85
N ARG A 430 23.80 -7.39 13.88
CA ARG A 430 24.59 -8.15 14.88
C ARG A 430 24.72 -7.36 16.18
N ASP A 431 25.15 -8.04 17.23
CA ASP A 431 25.51 -7.38 18.49
C ASP A 431 26.59 -6.32 18.25
N GLY A 432 26.33 -5.10 18.77
CA GLY A 432 27.19 -3.93 18.57
C GLY A 432 26.85 -3.08 17.34
N GLU A 433 25.98 -3.56 16.43
CA GLU A 433 25.56 -2.83 15.22
C GLU A 433 24.23 -2.09 15.41
N TRP A 434 23.60 -2.18 16.58
CA TRP A 434 22.35 -1.50 16.92
C TRP A 434 22.45 -0.82 18.30
N ILE A 435 21.50 0.06 18.61
CA ILE A 435 21.39 0.75 19.90
C ILE A 435 20.00 0.55 20.53
N PRO A 436 19.91 0.37 21.85
CA PRO A 436 18.63 0.19 22.53
C PRO A 436 17.82 1.48 22.59
N ASN A 437 16.51 1.31 22.82
CA ASN A 437 15.61 2.42 23.10
C ASN A 437 15.91 3.05 24.48
N ILE A 438 15.20 4.14 24.80
CA ILE A 438 15.38 4.90 26.05
C ILE A 438 15.13 4.09 27.34
N TYR A 439 14.52 2.90 27.24
CA TYR A 439 14.28 1.97 28.35
C TYR A 439 15.23 0.77 28.37
N GLY A 440 16.22 0.74 27.47
CA GLY A 440 17.19 -0.36 27.36
C GLY A 440 16.70 -1.56 26.53
N GLY A 441 15.50 -1.49 25.95
CA GLY A 441 14.92 -2.56 25.13
C GLY A 441 15.26 -2.41 23.64
N LYS A 442 14.88 -3.42 22.86
CA LYS A 442 15.07 -3.46 21.40
C LYS A 442 13.87 -2.96 20.61
N GLU A 443 12.80 -2.59 21.29
CA GLU A 443 11.55 -2.15 20.68
C GLU A 443 11.71 -0.74 20.10
N ASN A 444 11.34 -0.56 18.83
CA ASN A 444 11.29 0.74 18.18
C ASN A 444 10.01 1.49 18.56
N LEU A 445 10.13 2.37 19.56
CA LEU A 445 8.98 3.11 20.12
C LEU A 445 8.33 4.06 19.11
N GLY A 446 9.10 4.62 18.19
CA GLY A 446 8.60 5.48 17.11
C GLY A 446 7.70 4.70 16.16
N ALA A 447 8.15 3.53 15.71
CA ALA A 447 7.37 2.64 14.85
C ALA A 447 6.07 2.18 15.54
N ILE A 448 6.16 1.76 16.82
CA ILE A 448 4.97 1.35 17.60
C ILE A 448 3.95 2.49 17.69
N ARG A 449 4.40 3.73 17.92
CA ARG A 449 3.53 4.92 17.92
C ARG A 449 2.87 5.14 16.57
N LEU A 450 3.63 5.06 15.47
CA LEU A 450 3.08 5.22 14.11
C LEU A 450 1.99 4.17 13.85
N LEU A 451 2.28 2.88 14.07
CA LEU A 451 1.35 1.79 13.76
C LEU A 451 0.05 1.92 14.56
N ARG A 452 0.15 2.24 15.85
CA ARG A 452 -1.04 2.51 16.69
C ARG A 452 -1.84 3.70 16.18
N ALA A 453 -1.17 4.81 15.89
CA ALA A 453 -1.82 6.03 15.42
C ALA A 453 -2.50 5.85 14.05
N VAL A 454 -1.91 5.07 13.15
CA VAL A 454 -2.52 4.70 11.86
C VAL A 454 -3.76 3.85 12.07
N ASN A 455 -3.65 2.76 12.83
CA ASN A 455 -4.77 1.86 13.08
C ASN A 455 -5.92 2.53 13.84
N GLU A 456 -5.63 3.46 14.74
CA GLU A 456 -6.63 4.32 15.39
C GLU A 456 -7.32 5.23 14.38
N ALA A 457 -6.56 5.96 13.56
CA ALA A 457 -7.11 6.88 12.56
C ALA A 457 -7.96 6.16 11.50
N VAL A 458 -7.54 4.99 11.04
CA VAL A 458 -8.30 4.17 10.09
C VAL A 458 -9.66 3.78 10.69
N ARG A 459 -9.67 3.31 11.94
CA ARG A 459 -10.91 2.90 12.62
C ARG A 459 -11.87 4.09 12.86
N GLU A 460 -11.33 5.27 13.17
CA GLU A 460 -12.11 6.47 13.45
C GLU A 460 -12.66 7.13 12.18
N GLU A 461 -11.83 7.23 11.13
CA GLU A 461 -12.14 8.05 9.96
C GLU A 461 -12.57 7.25 8.72
N CYS A 462 -12.34 5.94 8.71
CA CYS A 462 -12.69 5.04 7.60
C CYS A 462 -13.46 3.80 8.10
N PRO A 463 -14.71 3.95 8.61
CA PRO A 463 -15.48 2.83 9.14
C PRO A 463 -15.61 1.67 8.15
N GLY A 464 -15.42 0.45 8.66
CA GLY A 464 -15.43 -0.78 7.87
C GLY A 464 -14.13 -1.06 7.09
N CYS A 465 -13.20 -0.10 6.98
CA CYS A 465 -11.85 -0.39 6.52
C CYS A 465 -11.07 -1.15 7.59
N PHE A 466 -10.06 -1.91 7.15
CA PHE A 466 -9.27 -2.76 8.03
C PHE A 466 -7.78 -2.77 7.65
N THR A 467 -6.98 -3.30 8.56
CA THR A 467 -5.53 -3.42 8.36
C THR A 467 -5.03 -4.82 8.67
N ILE A 468 -4.04 -5.27 7.90
CA ILE A 468 -3.41 -6.59 8.01
C ILE A 468 -1.93 -6.40 8.30
N ALA A 469 -1.38 -7.17 9.24
CA ALA A 469 0.05 -7.19 9.52
C ALA A 469 0.68 -8.53 9.11
N GLU A 470 1.83 -8.47 8.44
CA GLU A 470 2.78 -9.59 8.41
C GLU A 470 3.87 -9.35 9.47
N GLU A 471 3.84 -10.17 10.52
CA GLU A 471 4.74 -10.07 11.67
C GLU A 471 5.21 -11.48 12.07
N SER A 472 6.52 -11.70 12.02
CA SER A 472 7.14 -13.03 12.00
C SER A 472 8.00 -13.38 13.22
N THR A 473 8.01 -12.56 14.27
CA THR A 473 8.88 -12.74 15.46
C THR A 473 8.15 -13.19 16.73
N GLY A 474 6.82 -13.33 16.66
CA GLY A 474 6.00 -13.69 17.82
C GLY A 474 5.59 -12.51 18.69
N TRP A 475 5.58 -11.28 18.15
CA TRP A 475 5.05 -10.12 18.87
C TRP A 475 3.59 -10.37 19.27
N SER A 476 3.27 -10.12 20.54
CA SER A 476 1.92 -10.36 21.08
C SER A 476 1.03 -9.11 20.99
N GLY A 477 -0.27 -9.32 20.78
CA GLY A 477 -1.25 -8.25 20.72
C GLY A 477 -1.22 -7.46 19.42
N VAL A 478 -0.76 -8.05 18.31
CA VAL A 478 -0.73 -7.38 17.00
C VAL A 478 -2.14 -6.93 16.59
N THR A 479 -3.12 -7.79 16.80
CA THR A 479 -4.53 -7.54 16.49
C THR A 479 -5.35 -7.04 17.69
N ARG A 480 -4.71 -6.70 18.80
CA ARG A 480 -5.41 -6.11 19.95
C ARG A 480 -5.50 -4.59 19.80
N PRO A 481 -6.56 -3.94 20.33
CA PRO A 481 -6.63 -2.49 20.37
C PRO A 481 -5.44 -1.87 21.12
N ALA A 482 -5.05 -0.65 20.73
CA ALA A 482 -3.98 0.09 21.40
C ALA A 482 -4.26 0.35 22.88
N SER A 483 -5.53 0.53 23.26
CA SER A 483 -5.98 0.65 24.66
C SER A 483 -5.71 -0.60 25.52
N GLN A 484 -5.46 -1.74 24.89
CA GLN A 484 -5.05 -3.00 25.53
C GLN A 484 -3.58 -3.33 25.23
N HIS A 485 -2.75 -2.30 25.02
CA HIS A 485 -1.34 -2.40 24.67
C HIS A 485 -1.04 -3.10 23.33
N GLY A 486 -2.03 -3.32 22.47
CA GLY A 486 -1.82 -3.91 21.15
C GLY A 486 -1.32 -2.93 20.08
N LEU A 487 -1.11 -3.42 18.85
CA LEU A 487 -0.75 -2.57 17.70
C LEU A 487 -1.97 -2.03 16.94
N GLY A 488 -3.15 -2.60 17.16
CA GLY A 488 -4.42 -2.14 16.59
C GLY A 488 -4.77 -2.71 15.22
N PHE A 489 -4.00 -3.67 14.68
CA PHE A 489 -4.33 -4.29 13.40
C PHE A 489 -5.64 -5.07 13.46
N THR A 490 -6.32 -5.21 12.32
CA THR A 490 -7.53 -6.05 12.25
C THR A 490 -7.17 -7.52 12.15
N PHE A 491 -6.22 -7.87 11.27
CA PHE A 491 -5.76 -9.23 11.05
C PHE A 491 -4.23 -9.33 11.12
N LYS A 492 -3.73 -10.53 11.38
CA LYS A 492 -2.31 -10.89 11.30
C LYS A 492 -2.15 -12.11 10.39
N TRP A 493 -1.16 -12.10 9.49
CA TRP A 493 -0.76 -13.31 8.76
C TRP A 493 -0.22 -14.37 9.72
N ASN A 494 -0.73 -15.59 9.60
CA ASN A 494 -0.30 -16.73 10.39
C ASN A 494 0.92 -17.39 9.75
N MET A 495 2.08 -16.75 9.90
CA MET A 495 3.34 -17.23 9.32
C MET A 495 3.78 -18.58 9.90
N GLY A 496 3.48 -18.84 11.17
CA GLY A 496 3.75 -20.13 11.80
C GLY A 496 2.94 -21.26 11.14
N TRP A 497 1.63 -21.07 10.99
CA TRP A 497 0.79 -22.02 10.25
C TRP A 497 1.30 -22.24 8.83
N MET A 498 1.64 -21.17 8.10
CA MET A 498 2.09 -21.26 6.72
C MET A 498 3.36 -22.12 6.62
N HIS A 499 4.38 -21.82 7.43
CA HIS A 499 5.64 -22.56 7.42
C HIS A 499 5.45 -24.03 7.80
N ASP A 500 4.78 -24.31 8.91
CA ASP A 500 4.59 -25.68 9.39
C ASP A 500 3.76 -26.50 8.39
N THR A 501 2.71 -25.90 7.82
CA THR A 501 1.85 -26.57 6.85
C THR A 501 2.59 -26.86 5.54
N LEU A 502 3.29 -25.89 4.95
CA LEU A 502 4.04 -26.13 3.72
C LEU A 502 5.19 -27.13 3.94
N ALA A 503 5.86 -27.08 5.09
CA ALA A 503 6.88 -28.05 5.46
C ALA A 503 6.27 -29.47 5.55
N TYR A 504 5.13 -29.63 6.22
CA TYR A 504 4.43 -30.91 6.33
C TYR A 504 4.03 -31.49 4.96
N PHE A 505 3.40 -30.67 4.12
CA PHE A 505 2.94 -31.12 2.80
C PHE A 505 4.10 -31.42 1.84
N SER A 506 5.25 -30.77 2.02
CA SER A 506 6.46 -31.03 1.21
C SER A 506 7.18 -32.34 1.57
N ARG A 507 6.85 -32.96 2.71
CA ARG A 507 7.44 -34.23 3.13
C ARG A 507 6.77 -35.40 2.42
N ASP A 508 7.60 -36.39 2.03
CA ASP A 508 7.11 -37.70 1.61
C ASP A 508 6.08 -38.23 2.62
N PRO A 509 4.90 -38.71 2.17
CA PRO A 509 3.84 -39.19 3.04
C PRO A 509 4.27 -40.20 4.09
N VAL A 510 5.27 -41.05 3.84
CA VAL A 510 5.75 -42.04 4.84
C VAL A 510 6.38 -41.37 6.07
N HIS A 511 6.90 -40.16 5.93
CA HIS A 511 7.54 -39.41 7.01
C HIS A 511 6.56 -38.53 7.80
N ARG A 512 5.33 -38.31 7.29
CA ARG A 512 4.35 -37.41 7.90
C ARG A 512 3.94 -37.79 9.33
N ARG A 513 3.99 -39.08 9.67
CA ARG A 513 3.73 -39.56 11.04
C ARG A 513 4.65 -38.96 12.10
N PHE A 514 5.89 -38.62 11.73
CA PHE A 514 6.88 -38.02 12.63
C PHE A 514 6.69 -36.50 12.80
N HIS A 515 5.83 -35.91 11.96
CA HIS A 515 5.62 -34.48 11.82
C HIS A 515 4.15 -34.10 12.01
N HIS A 516 3.35 -34.96 12.61
CA HIS A 516 1.92 -34.74 12.80
C HIS A 516 1.61 -33.43 13.55
N ASN A 517 2.54 -33.02 14.43
CA ASN A 517 2.44 -31.77 15.18
C ASN A 517 2.53 -30.52 14.30
N ASP A 518 3.18 -30.59 13.13
CA ASP A 518 3.30 -29.44 12.21
C ASP A 518 1.90 -28.94 11.79
N LEU A 519 0.88 -29.82 11.72
CA LEU A 519 -0.48 -29.39 11.41
C LEU A 519 -1.33 -29.04 12.64
N THR A 520 -0.99 -29.54 13.84
CA THR A 520 -1.82 -29.36 15.05
C THR A 520 -1.34 -28.21 15.93
N PHE A 521 -0.05 -27.85 15.85
CA PHE A 521 0.60 -26.87 16.72
C PHE A 521 -0.02 -25.47 16.59
N ALA A 522 -0.35 -25.03 15.37
CA ALA A 522 -0.96 -23.72 15.14
C ALA A 522 -2.27 -23.52 15.93
N MET A 523 -3.02 -24.59 16.21
CA MET A 523 -4.26 -24.50 16.98
C MET A 523 -4.04 -24.16 18.46
N LEU A 524 -2.82 -24.30 19.00
CA LEU A 524 -2.51 -23.88 20.37
C LEU A 524 -2.54 -22.36 20.54
N TYR A 525 -2.25 -21.61 19.47
CA TYR A 525 -2.23 -20.15 19.50
C TYR A 525 -3.23 -19.51 18.54
N GLU A 526 -4.01 -20.28 17.76
CA GLU A 526 -4.94 -19.77 16.72
C GLU A 526 -5.88 -18.66 17.22
N HIS A 527 -6.28 -18.69 18.49
CA HIS A 527 -7.20 -17.68 19.05
C HIS A 527 -6.48 -16.55 19.82
N SER A 528 -5.15 -16.49 19.76
CA SER A 528 -4.36 -15.40 20.37
C SER A 528 -4.41 -14.10 19.56
N GLU A 529 -4.64 -14.21 18.25
CA GLU A 529 -4.76 -13.13 17.29
C GLU A 529 -5.88 -13.45 16.29
N ARG A 530 -6.35 -12.46 15.54
CA ARG A 530 -7.24 -12.70 14.40
C ARG A 530 -6.42 -13.05 13.17
N PHE A 531 -6.25 -14.35 12.93
CA PHE A 531 -5.36 -14.83 11.86
C PHE A 531 -5.99 -14.84 10.47
N LEU A 532 -5.13 -14.59 9.50
CA LEU A 532 -5.29 -14.88 8.09
C LEU A 532 -4.23 -15.92 7.71
N ASN A 533 -4.60 -16.92 6.91
CA ASN A 533 -3.77 -18.06 6.53
C ASN A 533 -3.25 -17.85 5.10
N PRO A 534 -2.04 -17.26 4.91
CA PRO A 534 -1.55 -16.90 3.59
C PRO A 534 -0.83 -18.06 2.90
N LEU A 535 -1.10 -18.22 1.60
CA LEU A 535 -0.21 -18.88 0.64
C LEU A 535 0.18 -17.82 -0.40
N SER A 536 1.12 -16.95 -0.03
CA SER A 536 1.44 -15.71 -0.74
C SER A 536 2.51 -15.86 -1.81
N HIS A 537 2.78 -14.77 -2.53
CA HIS A 537 3.82 -14.64 -3.56
C HIS A 537 5.21 -15.06 -3.08
N ASP A 538 5.57 -14.72 -1.84
CA ASP A 538 6.88 -15.04 -1.23
C ASP A 538 7.15 -16.54 -1.11
N GLU A 539 6.10 -17.37 -1.13
CA GLU A 539 6.22 -18.81 -0.97
C GLU A 539 6.43 -19.54 -2.29
N VAL A 540 6.38 -18.85 -3.43
CA VAL A 540 6.50 -19.45 -4.77
C VAL A 540 7.61 -18.83 -5.62
N VAL A 541 8.68 -18.36 -4.97
CA VAL A 541 9.85 -17.69 -5.57
C VAL A 541 11.16 -18.15 -4.93
N HIS A 542 12.28 -17.66 -5.44
CA HIS A 542 13.62 -17.76 -4.83
C HIS A 542 14.05 -19.20 -4.49
N GLY A 543 13.72 -20.16 -5.35
CA GLY A 543 14.08 -21.57 -5.16
C GLY A 543 13.13 -22.34 -4.24
N LYS A 544 12.08 -21.70 -3.70
CA LYS A 544 11.06 -22.35 -2.86
C LYS A 544 10.10 -23.24 -3.65
N ARG A 545 10.14 -23.21 -4.98
CA ARG A 545 9.25 -23.92 -5.93
C ARG A 545 7.81 -23.40 -5.90
N SER A 546 7.05 -23.71 -6.96
CA SER A 546 5.60 -23.50 -6.98
C SER A 546 4.89 -24.38 -5.93
N LEU A 547 3.65 -24.05 -5.58
CA LEU A 547 2.86 -24.89 -4.65
C LEU A 547 2.71 -26.33 -5.14
N LEU A 548 2.56 -26.56 -6.45
CA LEU A 548 2.48 -27.91 -7.01
C LEU A 548 3.81 -28.67 -6.84
N GLU A 549 4.93 -28.01 -7.10
CA GLU A 549 6.27 -28.63 -7.06
C GLU A 549 6.87 -28.77 -5.65
N LYS A 550 6.21 -28.19 -4.64
CA LYS A 550 6.43 -28.54 -3.24
C LYS A 550 5.88 -29.93 -2.91
N MET A 551 4.80 -30.36 -3.57
CA MET A 551 4.15 -31.62 -3.24
C MET A 551 4.99 -32.83 -3.68
N PRO A 552 5.11 -33.89 -2.86
CA PRO A 552 5.84 -35.10 -3.20
C PRO A 552 5.00 -36.03 -4.09
N GLY A 553 5.69 -36.98 -4.72
CA GLY A 553 5.05 -38.06 -5.47
C GLY A 553 4.92 -37.80 -6.96
N ASP A 554 4.16 -38.66 -7.63
CA ASP A 554 3.79 -38.50 -9.03
C ASP A 554 2.82 -37.33 -9.25
N LEU A 555 2.52 -37.02 -10.52
CA LEU A 555 1.67 -35.88 -10.85
C LEU A 555 0.28 -35.95 -10.20
N TRP A 556 -0.33 -37.15 -10.12
CA TRP A 556 -1.64 -37.32 -9.48
C TRP A 556 -1.53 -37.02 -7.98
N GLN A 557 -0.49 -37.55 -7.31
CA GLN A 557 -0.23 -37.30 -5.89
C GLN A 557 0.04 -35.83 -5.60
N LYS A 558 0.73 -35.12 -6.51
CA LYS A 558 0.97 -33.67 -6.37
C LYS A 558 -0.34 -32.88 -6.35
N PHE A 559 -1.25 -33.14 -7.30
CA PHE A 559 -2.57 -32.50 -7.33
C PHE A 559 -3.44 -32.91 -6.13
N ALA A 560 -3.42 -34.18 -5.72
CA ALA A 560 -4.17 -34.64 -4.55
C ALA A 560 -3.70 -33.96 -3.25
N ASN A 561 -2.38 -33.82 -3.07
CA ASN A 561 -1.82 -33.04 -1.96
C ASN A 561 -2.24 -31.57 -2.02
N LEU A 562 -2.16 -30.93 -3.19
CA LEU A 562 -2.55 -29.52 -3.34
C LEU A 562 -4.03 -29.29 -3.01
N ARG A 563 -4.94 -30.15 -3.50
CA ARG A 563 -6.36 -30.08 -3.14
C ARG A 563 -6.58 -30.28 -1.64
N THR A 564 -5.85 -31.21 -1.01
CA THR A 564 -5.95 -31.48 0.44
C THR A 564 -5.40 -30.32 1.28
N LEU A 565 -4.29 -29.69 0.86
CA LEU A 565 -3.75 -28.49 1.46
C LEU A 565 -4.78 -27.34 1.44
N LEU A 566 -5.36 -27.08 0.27
CA LEU A 566 -6.38 -26.05 0.10
C LEU A 566 -7.64 -26.38 0.91
N ALA A 567 -8.06 -27.65 0.96
CA ALA A 567 -9.17 -28.07 1.82
C ALA A 567 -8.88 -27.80 3.31
N TYR A 568 -7.67 -28.09 3.77
CA TYR A 568 -7.25 -27.78 5.13
C TYR A 568 -7.26 -26.27 5.41
N GLN A 569 -6.68 -25.47 4.50
CA GLN A 569 -6.68 -24.01 4.59
C GLN A 569 -8.11 -23.45 4.70
N TYR A 570 -9.01 -23.86 3.81
CA TYR A 570 -10.38 -23.35 3.72
C TYR A 570 -11.25 -23.75 4.92
N THR A 571 -11.00 -24.93 5.50
CA THR A 571 -11.87 -25.48 6.55
C THR A 571 -11.36 -25.24 7.98
N ARG A 572 -10.09 -24.89 8.19
CA ARG A 572 -9.59 -24.47 9.52
C ARG A 572 -10.00 -23.01 9.86
N PRO A 573 -9.92 -22.56 11.13
CA PRO A 573 -10.16 -21.15 11.48
C PRO A 573 -9.23 -20.15 10.77
N GLY A 574 -9.66 -18.89 10.70
CA GLY A 574 -8.90 -17.76 10.13
C GLY A 574 -9.32 -17.39 8.70
N LYS A 575 -8.97 -16.19 8.22
CA LYS A 575 -9.28 -15.74 6.85
C LYS A 575 -8.30 -16.34 5.82
N LYS A 576 -8.62 -16.36 4.53
CA LYS A 576 -7.82 -17.10 3.52
C LYS A 576 -7.21 -16.18 2.48
N LEU A 577 -5.96 -16.43 2.13
CA LEU A 577 -5.28 -15.77 1.02
C LEU A 577 -4.55 -16.79 0.16
N VAL A 578 -4.68 -16.65 -1.16
CA VAL A 578 -3.91 -17.40 -2.15
C VAL A 578 -3.35 -16.43 -3.18
N PHE A 579 -2.10 -16.66 -3.59
CA PHE A 579 -1.48 -15.90 -4.65
C PHE A 579 -1.92 -16.36 -6.04
N MET A 580 -2.02 -15.42 -6.97
CA MET A 580 -2.33 -15.67 -8.36
C MET A 580 -1.48 -16.79 -8.97
N GLY A 581 -2.11 -17.64 -9.79
CA GLY A 581 -1.47 -18.80 -10.39
C GLY A 581 -1.61 -20.08 -9.55
N THR A 582 -1.98 -20.00 -8.27
CA THR A 582 -2.33 -21.20 -7.46
C THR A 582 -3.37 -22.07 -8.17
N GLU A 583 -4.38 -21.45 -8.78
CA GLU A 583 -5.44 -22.09 -9.54
C GLU A 583 -4.97 -22.75 -10.85
N LEU A 584 -3.80 -22.35 -11.36
CA LEU A 584 -3.18 -22.91 -12.54
C LEU A 584 -2.15 -23.99 -12.20
N ALA A 585 -1.73 -24.10 -10.93
CA ALA A 585 -0.71 -25.04 -10.47
C ALA A 585 0.50 -25.12 -11.45
N PRO A 586 1.23 -24.00 -11.67
CA PRO A 586 2.37 -24.00 -12.57
C PRO A 586 3.48 -24.91 -12.03
N HIS A 587 4.29 -25.45 -12.92
CA HIS A 587 5.53 -26.15 -12.53
C HIS A 587 6.62 -25.15 -12.12
N GLN A 588 6.62 -23.98 -12.75
CA GLN A 588 7.63 -22.96 -12.52
C GLN A 588 7.24 -22.05 -11.36
N GLU A 589 8.25 -21.46 -10.73
CA GLU A 589 8.08 -20.36 -9.78
C GLU A 589 7.46 -19.15 -10.47
N TRP A 590 6.87 -18.27 -9.67
CA TRP A 590 6.40 -17.00 -10.18
C TRP A 590 7.57 -16.15 -10.68
N TYR A 591 7.39 -15.53 -11.85
CA TYR A 591 8.37 -14.63 -12.44
C TYR A 591 7.72 -13.30 -12.81
N CYS A 592 8.17 -12.23 -12.17
CA CYS A 592 7.53 -10.91 -12.24
C CYS A 592 7.55 -10.23 -13.63
N ASP A 593 8.42 -10.67 -14.56
CA ASP A 593 8.48 -10.12 -15.93
C ASP A 593 7.64 -10.89 -16.95
N ALA A 594 7.11 -12.05 -16.58
CA ALA A 594 6.25 -12.85 -17.44
C ALA A 594 4.79 -12.75 -16.97
N GLY A 595 3.84 -12.98 -17.88
CA GLY A 595 2.46 -13.23 -17.51
C GLY A 595 2.31 -14.65 -16.97
N LEU A 596 1.25 -14.91 -16.19
CA LEU A 596 0.88 -16.29 -15.87
C LEU A 596 0.65 -17.10 -17.15
N ASP A 597 1.04 -18.38 -17.13
CA ASP A 597 0.81 -19.29 -18.25
C ASP A 597 -0.63 -19.78 -18.28
N TRP A 598 -1.52 -18.94 -18.82
CA TRP A 598 -2.94 -19.23 -18.91
C TRP A 598 -3.28 -20.45 -19.78
N ALA A 599 -2.36 -20.90 -20.66
CA ALA A 599 -2.57 -22.09 -21.48
C ALA A 599 -2.60 -23.38 -20.63
N LEU A 600 -1.98 -23.35 -19.45
CA LEU A 600 -2.08 -24.44 -18.46
C LEU A 600 -3.54 -24.74 -18.06
N GLY A 601 -4.45 -23.77 -18.18
CA GLY A 601 -5.88 -23.98 -17.89
C GLY A 601 -6.55 -25.04 -18.76
N GLU A 602 -5.95 -25.41 -19.90
CA GLU A 602 -6.48 -26.45 -20.81
C GLU A 602 -6.07 -27.88 -20.42
N ASP A 603 -5.20 -28.05 -19.43
CA ASP A 603 -4.81 -29.35 -18.91
C ASP A 603 -5.92 -29.95 -18.01
N PRO A 604 -6.31 -31.24 -18.16
CA PRO A 604 -7.37 -31.85 -17.38
C PRO A 604 -7.17 -31.77 -15.86
N TRP A 605 -5.93 -31.93 -15.36
CA TRP A 605 -5.63 -31.85 -13.92
C TRP A 605 -5.92 -30.47 -13.36
N ARG A 606 -5.54 -29.44 -14.12
CA ARG A 606 -5.71 -28.03 -13.75
C ARG A 606 -7.15 -27.58 -13.86
N ARG A 607 -7.91 -28.07 -14.85
CA ARG A 607 -9.37 -27.90 -14.87
C ARG A 607 -10.02 -28.52 -13.63
N GLY A 608 -9.58 -29.71 -13.22
CA GLY A 608 -10.04 -30.37 -12.01
C GLY A 608 -9.74 -29.55 -10.74
N LEU A 609 -8.52 -29.04 -10.61
CA LEU A 609 -8.14 -28.15 -9.50
C LEU A 609 -8.93 -26.85 -9.49
N LEU A 610 -9.08 -26.20 -10.64
CA LEU A 610 -9.89 -24.99 -10.78
C LEU A 610 -11.33 -25.26 -10.35
N ARG A 611 -11.92 -26.37 -10.79
CA ARG A 611 -13.26 -26.77 -10.40
C ARG A 611 -13.37 -27.05 -8.90
N PHE A 612 -12.37 -27.69 -8.31
CA PHE A 612 -12.28 -27.86 -6.85
C PHE A 612 -12.27 -26.52 -6.11
N MET A 613 -11.44 -25.56 -6.55
CA MET A 613 -11.38 -24.23 -5.94
C MET A 613 -12.71 -23.46 -6.07
N GLN A 614 -13.42 -23.61 -7.19
CA GLN A 614 -14.76 -23.04 -7.37
C GLN A 614 -15.76 -23.62 -6.37
N ASP A 615 -15.77 -24.94 -6.22
CA ASP A 615 -16.74 -25.64 -5.37
C ASP A 615 -16.43 -25.43 -3.87
N ILE A 616 -15.15 -25.44 -3.46
CA ILE A 616 -14.77 -25.15 -2.07
C ILE A 616 -14.98 -23.69 -1.71
N GLY A 617 -14.78 -22.76 -2.65
CA GLY A 617 -15.12 -21.35 -2.50
C GLY A 617 -16.63 -21.15 -2.35
N ALA A 618 -17.44 -21.88 -3.12
CA ALA A 618 -18.89 -21.86 -2.98
C ALA A 618 -19.35 -22.38 -1.61
N MET A 619 -18.75 -23.47 -1.12
CA MET A 619 -19.01 -23.97 0.23
C MET A 619 -18.62 -22.93 1.29
N TYR A 620 -17.44 -22.31 1.19
CA TYR A 620 -16.99 -21.28 2.13
C TYR A 620 -17.96 -20.09 2.18
N ALA A 621 -18.44 -19.62 1.02
CA ALA A 621 -19.36 -18.49 0.96
C ALA A 621 -20.69 -18.73 1.69
N VAL A 622 -21.20 -19.98 1.71
CA VAL A 622 -22.55 -20.29 2.25
C VAL A 622 -22.54 -20.96 3.63
N ARG A 623 -21.36 -21.27 4.19
CA ARG A 623 -21.21 -21.96 5.49
C ARG A 623 -20.62 -21.03 6.56
N PRO A 624 -21.44 -20.28 7.33
CA PRO A 624 -20.98 -19.42 8.42
C PRO A 624 -20.05 -20.08 9.43
N CYS A 625 -20.17 -21.40 9.66
CA CYS A 625 -19.25 -22.12 10.53
C CYS A 625 -17.78 -22.04 10.10
N LEU A 626 -17.50 -21.69 8.85
CA LEU A 626 -16.14 -21.55 8.31
C LEU A 626 -15.52 -20.18 8.50
N TRP A 627 -16.28 -19.13 8.85
CA TRP A 627 -15.78 -17.75 8.91
C TRP A 627 -16.37 -16.85 9.99
N TYR A 628 -17.65 -17.00 10.35
CA TYR A 628 -18.31 -16.11 11.32
C TYR A 628 -17.71 -16.27 12.72
N GLY A 629 -17.36 -17.52 13.04
CA GLY A 629 -16.87 -17.96 14.33
C GLY A 629 -15.36 -17.87 14.53
N ASP A 630 -14.57 -17.46 13.52
CA ASP A 630 -13.09 -17.54 13.59
C ASP A 630 -12.48 -16.94 14.88
N PRO A 631 -12.97 -15.80 15.42
CA PRO A 631 -12.42 -15.25 16.66
C PRO A 631 -12.79 -16.03 17.94
N ASP A 632 -13.73 -16.97 17.88
CA ASP A 632 -14.27 -17.69 19.02
C ASP A 632 -13.75 -19.15 19.09
N PRO A 633 -13.00 -19.51 20.15
CA PRO A 633 -12.48 -20.86 20.34
C PRO A 633 -13.53 -21.98 20.35
N SER A 634 -14.78 -21.68 20.71
CA SER A 634 -15.86 -22.69 20.79
C SER A 634 -16.31 -23.22 19.42
N THR A 635 -15.90 -22.54 18.35
CA THR A 635 -16.34 -22.81 16.97
C THR A 635 -15.47 -23.83 16.25
N PHE A 636 -14.37 -24.25 16.87
CA PHE A 636 -13.51 -25.33 16.42
C PHE A 636 -13.34 -26.37 17.53
N ALA A 637 -13.28 -27.65 17.19
CA ALA A 637 -12.76 -28.65 18.10
C ALA A 637 -12.13 -29.81 17.32
N TRP A 638 -11.03 -30.36 17.84
CA TRP A 638 -10.53 -31.64 17.37
C TRP A 638 -11.53 -32.74 17.70
N ILE A 639 -11.79 -33.62 16.74
CA ILE A 639 -12.45 -34.92 16.98
C ILE A 639 -11.35 -35.92 17.33
N ASP A 640 -10.36 -36.05 16.45
CA ASP A 640 -9.10 -36.70 16.77
C ASP A 640 -7.94 -36.06 15.99
N CYS A 641 -6.83 -35.87 16.70
CA CYS A 641 -5.56 -35.39 16.16
C CYS A 641 -4.36 -36.22 16.66
N HIS A 642 -4.61 -37.47 17.09
CA HIS A 642 -3.60 -38.37 17.62
C HIS A 642 -3.25 -39.53 16.69
N ASP A 643 -4.04 -39.79 15.63
CA ASP A 643 -3.77 -40.83 14.64
C ASP A 643 -2.61 -40.46 13.69
N ARG A 644 -1.44 -40.26 14.28
CA ARG A 644 -0.19 -39.97 13.59
C ARG A 644 0.28 -41.15 12.74
N GLU A 645 0.04 -42.39 13.18
CA GLU A 645 0.52 -43.59 12.46
C GLU A 645 -0.13 -43.71 11.08
N GLN A 646 -1.38 -43.28 10.94
CA GLN A 646 -2.07 -43.22 9.65
C GLN A 646 -2.05 -41.81 9.03
N SER A 647 -1.55 -40.82 9.77
CA SER A 647 -1.58 -39.39 9.41
C SER A 647 -2.99 -38.94 9.04
N VAL A 648 -3.95 -39.22 9.93
CA VAL A 648 -5.33 -38.80 9.80
C VAL A 648 -5.63 -37.70 10.82
N LEU A 649 -6.30 -36.64 10.37
CA LEU A 649 -6.80 -35.58 11.24
C LEU A 649 -8.31 -35.47 11.08
N SER A 650 -9.03 -35.24 12.18
CA SER A 650 -10.45 -34.95 12.15
C SER A 650 -10.84 -33.86 13.12
N TYR A 651 -11.68 -32.93 12.69
CA TYR A 651 -12.12 -31.79 13.48
C TYR A 651 -13.51 -31.32 13.05
N LEU A 652 -14.11 -30.49 13.88
CA LEU A 652 -15.37 -29.84 13.60
C LEU A 652 -15.22 -28.33 13.46
N ARG A 653 -16.08 -27.75 12.63
CA ARG A 653 -16.36 -26.31 12.56
C ARG A 653 -17.83 -26.10 12.87
N ARG A 654 -18.16 -25.18 13.77
CA ARG A 654 -19.54 -24.92 14.17
C ARG A 654 -19.84 -23.44 14.32
N GLN A 655 -21.04 -23.03 13.91
CA GLN A 655 -21.63 -21.74 14.25
C GLN A 655 -23.14 -21.91 14.37
N GLY A 656 -23.67 -21.85 15.60
CA GLY A 656 -25.08 -22.18 15.85
C GLY A 656 -25.40 -23.61 15.39
N SER A 657 -26.39 -23.76 14.50
CA SER A 657 -26.76 -25.05 13.90
C SER A 657 -25.95 -25.45 12.66
N ASP A 658 -25.17 -24.52 12.07
CA ASP A 658 -24.30 -24.85 10.95
C ASP A 658 -23.04 -25.57 11.49
N LEU A 659 -22.82 -26.80 11.04
CA LEU A 659 -21.79 -27.69 11.54
C LEU A 659 -21.17 -28.45 10.37
N LEU A 660 -19.84 -28.52 10.36
CA LEU A 660 -19.08 -29.38 9.47
C LEU A 660 -18.17 -30.30 10.26
N VAL A 661 -18.08 -31.56 9.84
CA VAL A 661 -17.07 -32.52 10.26
C VAL A 661 -16.09 -32.69 9.12
N VAL A 662 -14.81 -32.45 9.38
CA VAL A 662 -13.73 -32.54 8.40
C VAL A 662 -12.82 -33.70 8.77
N VAL A 663 -12.47 -34.52 7.79
CA VAL A 663 -11.54 -35.65 7.95
C VAL A 663 -10.51 -35.58 6.84
N LEU A 664 -9.23 -35.55 7.21
CA LEU A 664 -8.10 -35.49 6.28
C LEU A 664 -7.32 -36.80 6.33
N ASN A 665 -7.20 -37.49 5.20
CA ASN A 665 -6.21 -38.57 5.04
C ASN A 665 -4.99 -38.01 4.33
N LEU A 666 -3.88 -37.91 5.05
CA LEU A 666 -2.67 -37.22 4.59
C LEU A 666 -1.64 -38.20 4.01
N THR A 667 -2.06 -39.41 3.62
CA THR A 667 -1.22 -40.42 2.95
C THR A 667 -1.90 -40.95 1.68
N PRO A 668 -1.13 -41.48 0.71
CA PRO A 668 -1.71 -42.09 -0.50
C PRO A 668 -2.32 -43.47 -0.24
N VAL A 669 -2.37 -43.93 1.02
CA VAL A 669 -2.98 -45.19 1.41
C VAL A 669 -4.44 -44.92 1.79
N PRO A 670 -5.43 -45.43 1.03
CA PRO A 670 -6.84 -45.29 1.40
C PRO A 670 -7.15 -46.08 2.69
N ARG A 671 -8.21 -45.69 3.40
CA ARG A 671 -8.64 -46.31 4.66
C ARG A 671 -10.10 -46.75 4.57
N ASP A 672 -10.32 -48.05 4.40
CA ASP A 672 -11.67 -48.63 4.43
C ASP A 672 -12.19 -48.74 5.87
N GLY A 673 -13.48 -48.47 6.06
CA GLY A 673 -14.14 -48.69 7.35
C GLY A 673 -13.60 -47.85 8.51
N TYR A 674 -13.03 -46.68 8.23
CA TYR A 674 -12.47 -45.77 9.23
C TYR A 674 -13.57 -45.11 10.05
N ARG A 675 -13.53 -45.29 11.38
CA ARG A 675 -14.56 -44.79 12.29
C ARG A 675 -14.24 -43.39 12.81
N VAL A 676 -15.22 -42.49 12.75
CA VAL A 676 -15.10 -41.11 13.23
C VAL A 676 -16.24 -40.81 14.18
N GLY A 677 -15.93 -40.36 15.40
CA GLY A 677 -16.93 -39.86 16.34
C GLY A 677 -17.54 -38.55 15.86
N VAL A 678 -18.86 -38.41 15.96
CA VAL A 678 -19.56 -37.22 15.44
C VAL A 678 -20.57 -36.67 16.46
N PRO A 679 -20.84 -35.36 16.46
CA PRO A 679 -21.90 -34.77 17.27
C PRO A 679 -23.28 -35.42 17.03
N PRO A 680 -24.25 -35.27 17.95
CA PRO A 680 -25.61 -35.78 17.77
C PRO A 680 -26.29 -35.23 16.51
N SER A 681 -26.75 -36.14 15.64
CA SER A 681 -27.52 -35.90 14.42
C SER A 681 -28.12 -37.23 13.94
N ALA A 682 -29.30 -37.17 13.29
CA ALA A 682 -29.96 -38.35 12.71
C ALA A 682 -29.26 -38.86 11.44
N GLY A 683 -28.47 -38.00 10.78
CA GLY A 683 -27.77 -38.33 9.55
C GLY A 683 -26.66 -37.33 9.24
N TYR A 684 -25.73 -37.75 8.39
CA TYR A 684 -24.68 -36.91 7.83
C TYR A 684 -24.64 -37.13 6.32
N VAL A 685 -24.31 -36.07 5.58
CA VAL A 685 -24.07 -36.10 4.15
C VAL A 685 -22.69 -35.57 3.84
N GLN A 686 -21.98 -36.25 2.95
CA GLN A 686 -20.74 -35.76 2.37
C GLN A 686 -21.04 -34.59 1.44
N VAL A 687 -20.57 -33.41 1.80
CA VAL A 687 -20.75 -32.18 1.01
C VAL A 687 -19.54 -31.89 0.12
N LEU A 688 -18.37 -32.46 0.42
CA LEU A 688 -17.17 -32.35 -0.40
C LEU A 688 -16.29 -33.58 -0.20
N SER A 689 -15.71 -34.09 -1.30
CA SER A 689 -14.53 -34.94 -1.28
C SER A 689 -13.50 -34.36 -2.22
N SER A 690 -12.30 -34.05 -1.73
CA SER A 690 -11.23 -33.54 -2.59
C SER A 690 -10.67 -34.60 -3.56
N ASP A 691 -11.11 -35.86 -3.45
CA ASP A 691 -10.76 -36.95 -4.38
C ASP A 691 -11.85 -37.25 -5.42
N ASP A 692 -12.88 -36.41 -5.52
CA ASP A 692 -13.89 -36.56 -6.57
C ASP A 692 -13.24 -36.57 -7.97
N ALA A 693 -13.71 -37.46 -8.84
CA ALA A 693 -13.24 -37.56 -10.22
C ALA A 693 -13.42 -36.25 -11.00
N ALA A 694 -14.43 -35.43 -10.65
CA ALA A 694 -14.63 -34.09 -11.21
C ALA A 694 -13.46 -33.14 -10.90
N TYR A 695 -12.70 -33.40 -9.84
CA TYR A 695 -11.51 -32.65 -9.45
C TYR A 695 -10.21 -33.29 -9.93
N ALA A 696 -10.31 -34.28 -10.83
CA ALA A 696 -9.22 -35.17 -11.20
C ALA A 696 -8.63 -35.92 -9.98
N GLY A 697 -9.50 -36.32 -9.05
CA GLY A 697 -9.17 -37.33 -8.04
C GLY A 697 -9.28 -38.75 -8.59
N SER A 698 -8.98 -39.74 -7.76
CA SER A 698 -9.07 -41.15 -8.12
C SER A 698 -10.52 -41.65 -8.23
N GLY A 699 -11.48 -40.92 -7.64
CA GLY A 699 -12.87 -41.36 -7.55
C GLY A 699 -13.02 -42.55 -6.60
N TYR A 700 -12.17 -42.63 -5.57
CA TYR A 700 -12.20 -43.74 -4.61
C TYR A 700 -13.60 -43.85 -3.96
N PRO A 701 -14.18 -45.06 -3.82
CA PRO A 701 -15.55 -45.22 -3.33
C PRO A 701 -15.75 -44.64 -1.92
N CYS A 702 -16.36 -43.46 -1.86
CA CYS A 702 -16.79 -42.82 -0.62
C CYS A 702 -18.21 -43.25 -0.26
N VAL A 703 -18.64 -42.97 0.97
CA VAL A 703 -20.01 -43.20 1.44
C VAL A 703 -20.73 -41.85 1.52
N PRO A 704 -21.56 -41.45 0.53
CA PRO A 704 -22.11 -40.09 0.49
C PRO A 704 -23.05 -39.76 1.66
N ARG A 705 -23.71 -40.76 2.21
CA ARG A 705 -24.58 -40.65 3.40
C ARG A 705 -24.19 -41.78 4.36
N PRO A 706 -23.15 -41.60 5.19
CA PRO A 706 -22.71 -42.65 6.09
C PRO A 706 -23.77 -42.92 7.17
N THR A 707 -23.97 -44.19 7.49
CA THR A 707 -24.88 -44.60 8.57
C THR A 707 -24.33 -44.10 9.90
N VAL A 708 -25.17 -43.40 10.66
CA VAL A 708 -24.87 -43.03 12.04
C VAL A 708 -25.16 -44.23 12.94
N GLU A 709 -24.16 -44.66 13.69
CA GLU A 709 -24.25 -45.77 14.64
C GLU A 709 -24.18 -45.23 16.06
N ALA A 710 -25.01 -45.76 16.96
CA ALA A 710 -24.96 -45.49 18.40
C ALA A 710 -23.76 -46.20 19.08
N VAL A 711 -22.57 -46.03 18.49
CA VAL A 711 -21.29 -46.57 18.95
C VAL A 711 -20.43 -45.39 19.36
N ALA A 712 -20.05 -45.36 20.64
CA ALA A 712 -19.22 -44.29 21.18
C ALA A 712 -17.80 -44.34 20.60
N TRP A 713 -17.28 -43.19 20.16
CA TRP A 713 -15.96 -43.06 19.56
C TRP A 713 -15.45 -41.61 19.65
N HIS A 714 -14.14 -41.40 19.80
CA HIS A 714 -13.51 -40.07 19.88
C HIS A 714 -14.21 -39.07 20.83
N GLY A 715 -14.73 -39.54 21.96
CA GLY A 715 -15.43 -38.71 22.95
C GLY A 715 -16.89 -38.38 22.63
N PHE A 716 -17.46 -38.89 21.53
CA PHE A 716 -18.87 -38.74 21.16
C PHE A 716 -19.65 -40.02 21.44
N HIS A 717 -20.97 -39.90 21.68
CA HIS A 717 -21.88 -41.03 21.92
C HIS A 717 -22.27 -41.80 20.64
N GLN A 718 -22.01 -41.21 19.47
CA GLN A 718 -22.28 -41.80 18.17
C GLN A 718 -21.10 -41.60 17.22
N SER A 719 -21.04 -42.43 16.18
CA SER A 719 -19.99 -42.40 15.16
C SER A 719 -20.51 -42.77 13.78
N VAL A 720 -19.72 -42.44 12.77
CA VAL A 720 -19.92 -42.86 11.39
C VAL A 720 -18.73 -43.70 10.92
N VAL A 721 -18.98 -44.61 9.99
CA VAL A 721 -17.95 -45.40 9.32
C VAL A 721 -17.76 -44.85 7.91
N LEU A 722 -16.52 -44.47 7.57
CA LEU A 722 -16.16 -43.82 6.33
C LEU A 722 -15.12 -44.64 5.57
N ASN A 723 -15.09 -44.48 4.26
CA ASN A 723 -13.96 -44.88 3.44
C ASN A 723 -13.17 -43.60 3.12
N LEU A 724 -11.95 -43.48 3.65
CA LEU A 724 -11.11 -42.31 3.44
C LEU A 724 -10.31 -42.47 2.14
N PRO A 725 -10.50 -41.59 1.13
CA PRO A 725 -9.72 -41.63 -0.09
C PRO A 725 -8.24 -41.31 0.17
N PRO A 726 -7.35 -41.69 -0.75
CA PRO A 726 -5.92 -41.38 -0.65
C PRO A 726 -5.66 -39.88 -0.85
N LEU A 727 -4.84 -39.27 0.03
CA LEU A 727 -4.46 -37.84 -0.04
C LEU A 727 -5.68 -36.93 -0.25
N ALA A 728 -6.63 -36.98 0.68
CA ALA A 728 -7.92 -36.34 0.50
C ALA A 728 -8.50 -35.74 1.79
N ALA A 729 -9.35 -34.73 1.59
CA ALA A 729 -10.25 -34.18 2.58
C ALA A 729 -11.68 -34.64 2.28
N LEU A 730 -12.36 -35.17 3.30
CA LEU A 730 -13.80 -35.36 3.33
C LEU A 730 -14.43 -34.31 4.24
N VAL A 731 -15.51 -33.71 3.77
CA VAL A 731 -16.31 -32.76 4.55
C VAL A 731 -17.74 -33.29 4.63
N LEU A 732 -18.24 -33.47 5.85
CA LEU A 732 -19.59 -33.92 6.14
C LEU A 732 -20.37 -32.79 6.81
N ALA A 733 -21.65 -32.68 6.48
CA ALA A 733 -22.62 -31.82 7.19
C ALA A 733 -23.74 -32.69 7.77
N PRO A 734 -24.37 -32.32 8.89
CA PRO A 734 -25.61 -32.94 9.33
C PRO A 734 -26.66 -32.90 8.22
N ASP A 735 -27.48 -33.95 8.12
CA ASP A 735 -28.68 -33.90 7.27
C ASP A 735 -29.62 -32.80 7.81
N GLU A 736 -30.00 -31.86 6.95
CA GLU A 736 -31.09 -30.93 7.32
C GLU A 736 -32.38 -31.75 7.52
N PRO A 737 -33.15 -31.51 8.59
CA PRO A 737 -34.46 -32.13 8.70
C PRO A 737 -35.28 -31.72 7.47
N ALA A 738 -35.90 -32.68 6.78
CA ALA A 738 -36.79 -32.40 5.68
C ALA A 738 -37.78 -31.30 6.11
N ARG A 739 -37.75 -30.14 5.45
CA ARG A 739 -38.76 -29.10 5.72
C ARG A 739 -40.12 -29.75 5.49
N PRO A 740 -41.05 -29.74 6.46
CA PRO A 740 -42.41 -30.16 6.19
C PRO A 740 -42.95 -29.26 5.07
N GLY A 741 -43.36 -29.90 3.96
CA GLY A 741 -43.75 -29.25 2.72
C GLY A 741 -45.07 -28.51 2.77
#